data_AF-A0A7S0FF60-F1
#
_entry.id   AF-A0A7S0FF60-F1
#
_cell.length_a   1.000
_cell.length_b   1.000
_cell.length_c   1.000
_cell.angle_alpha   90.00
_cell.angle_beta   90.00
_cell.angle_gamma   90.00
#
_symmetry.space_group_name_H-M   'P 1'
#
loop_
_entity.id
_entity.type
_entity.pdbx_description
1 polymer ?
#
loop_
_entity_poly.entity_id
_entity_poly.type
_entity_poly.pdbx_seq_one_letter_code
_entity_poly.pdbx_strand_id
1 'polypeptide(L)'
;SGSQGPESIEGSPMTDERFGRFKVGREAMQLLADGKNEWAVYNRLLEDHTRACGLPFDPHNQEQRAVARLMCLAQASDGAANDVVEAFKALEPRERVELTRYLNADGINEKPAFILCDSPAFLESAQSNAAVGLAPAMQILLKVYDAAAREFPRDVRGGQKAVITLQLGKLTMFAKEFFGSVAFQDMPLKLSKVDDGEALVIPKVWIPVNDQTLLDRLKIQSRELASDLLKKRISEDSFKERISQIFPELSYFNTTDYLEKRDQTFGAMLSVYWLISKQYEAFIREQKHDCQLSRQSWAWIQEWMEQTVKLSTAEAVDATLVFMAIHALGKIKEFRDELVPGPKLDAHMHDIALAQILECRPQVVPSFMRLDKKYRDLIVASLRVDLQFSQFLQAEATPANLVVMKDKLRPYRDEGFAFFCFRIFAQMCGKLGSKSLKCSLFMDESQFQRFRPGLDALQDLRTLEAEAAYNNFLLLRGSKAMSRFASDEHKALARLLCLGSAYDHHCGDILCDAFNKLTSAEKVELMQWLNADGISQKPGYVLLHAPAVLQNAKVNRAVGLPSALRMLNKVQRMLAAETLASRPTSNVVVHLGHIADWAKDAGPEHGDFLQAGLSLRAEGTGEALVVTVNVRPPNPEELHDSDNADASSVAEVMLAELTEVSQPVPVTVPDTRARMGWILFTTVFALLSAVCLSLAISAGTVGLPGAGPHNGPAAVAFGALLVIVAVPLGRLLYVAREVFERRVPQYLCEEARDITLLDILSMTPRHE
;
A
#
# COMPACT_ATOMS: atom_id res chain seq x y z
N SER A 1 -28.20 19.32 -13.20
CA SER A 1 -29.03 18.48 -12.31
C SER A 1 -28.35 17.13 -12.03
N GLY A 2 -27.86 16.38 -13.02
CA GLY A 2 -27.26 15.05 -12.80
C GLY A 2 -25.84 14.98 -12.22
N SER A 3 -25.09 16.10 -12.14
CA SER A 3 -23.67 16.10 -11.74
C SER A 3 -23.41 15.84 -10.26
N GLN A 4 -24.44 15.86 -9.40
CA GLN A 4 -24.33 15.49 -7.99
C GLN A 4 -25.32 14.39 -7.59
N GLY A 5 -25.52 13.41 -8.48
CA GLY A 5 -26.31 12.21 -8.18
C GLY A 5 -26.00 11.51 -6.83
N PRO A 6 -24.77 11.56 -6.28
CA PRO A 6 -24.50 11.02 -4.94
C PRO A 6 -25.09 11.84 -3.78
N GLU A 7 -25.26 13.15 -3.95
CA GLU A 7 -25.71 14.07 -2.88
C GLU A 7 -27.24 14.27 -2.88
N SER A 8 -27.91 14.01 -4.00
CA SER A 8 -29.37 14.08 -4.07
C SER A 8 -29.91 13.13 -5.14
N ILE A 9 -30.49 12.03 -4.68
CA ILE A 9 -31.29 11.11 -5.53
C ILE A 9 -32.74 11.64 -5.64
N GLU A 10 -33.16 12.53 -4.73
CA GLU A 10 -34.55 13.01 -4.60
C GLU A 10 -34.80 14.45 -5.11
N GLY A 11 -33.79 15.18 -5.59
CA GLY A 11 -33.96 16.56 -6.05
C GLY A 11 -32.84 17.10 -6.95
N SER A 12 -33.14 18.16 -7.70
CA SER A 12 -32.11 18.86 -8.48
C SER A 12 -31.24 19.71 -7.53
N PRO A 13 -29.91 19.56 -7.53
CA PRO A 13 -28.99 20.39 -6.72
C PRO A 13 -28.83 21.82 -7.28
N MET A 14 -29.76 22.27 -8.12
CA MET A 14 -29.77 23.59 -8.74
C MET A 14 -30.45 24.56 -7.79
N THR A 15 -29.66 25.33 -7.04
CA THR A 15 -30.16 26.46 -6.24
C THR A 15 -30.45 27.67 -7.13
N ASP A 16 -31.24 28.64 -6.65
CA ASP A 16 -31.47 29.89 -7.38
C ASP A 16 -30.17 30.63 -7.69
N GLU A 17 -29.21 30.57 -6.77
CA GLU A 17 -27.87 31.11 -6.98
C GLU A 17 -27.14 30.40 -8.13
N ARG A 18 -27.12 29.07 -8.14
CA ARG A 18 -26.50 28.27 -9.22
C ARG A 18 -27.21 28.52 -10.56
N PHE A 19 -28.54 28.63 -10.55
CA PHE A 19 -29.31 28.97 -11.75
C PHE A 19 -29.01 30.40 -12.23
N GLY A 20 -28.85 31.36 -11.33
CA GLY A 20 -28.41 32.72 -11.64
C GLY A 20 -27.07 32.72 -12.36
N ARG A 21 -26.07 31.99 -11.83
CA ARG A 21 -24.75 31.83 -12.48
C ARG A 21 -24.87 31.17 -13.86
N PHE A 22 -25.67 30.10 -13.98
CA PHE A 22 -25.93 29.44 -15.25
C PHE A 22 -26.58 30.39 -16.27
N LYS A 23 -27.55 31.20 -15.83
CA LYS A 23 -28.25 32.18 -16.67
C LYS A 23 -27.29 33.22 -17.22
N VAL A 24 -26.38 33.75 -16.41
CA VAL A 24 -25.32 34.69 -16.86
C VAL A 24 -24.45 34.03 -17.94
N GLY A 25 -23.98 32.81 -17.72
CA GLY A 25 -23.20 32.07 -18.72
C GLY A 25 -23.96 31.85 -20.03
N ARG A 26 -25.24 31.47 -19.94
CA ARG A 26 -26.11 31.29 -21.12
C ARG A 26 -26.32 32.60 -21.88
N GLU A 27 -26.57 33.70 -21.18
CA GLU A 27 -26.78 35.02 -21.78
C GLU A 27 -25.51 35.55 -22.46
N ALA A 28 -24.34 35.33 -21.85
CA ALA A 28 -23.07 35.63 -22.51
C ALA A 28 -22.90 34.81 -23.80
N MET A 29 -23.19 33.50 -23.76
CA MET A 29 -23.09 32.62 -24.93
C MET A 29 -24.07 32.98 -26.06
N GLN A 30 -25.20 33.61 -25.75
CA GLN A 30 -26.15 34.10 -26.76
C GLN A 30 -25.51 35.13 -27.70
N LEU A 31 -24.50 35.89 -27.24
CA LEU A 31 -23.77 36.85 -28.06
C LEU A 31 -23.05 36.18 -29.25
N LEU A 32 -22.66 34.90 -29.15
CA LEU A 32 -22.13 34.16 -30.29
C LEU A 32 -23.18 33.98 -31.39
N ALA A 33 -24.42 33.69 -31.02
CA ALA A 33 -25.53 33.59 -31.95
C ALA A 33 -25.85 34.95 -32.60
N ASP A 34 -25.56 36.04 -31.90
CA ASP A 34 -25.70 37.42 -32.39
C ASP A 34 -24.48 37.89 -33.21
N GLY A 35 -23.56 36.99 -33.56
CA GLY A 35 -22.40 37.27 -34.42
C GLY A 35 -21.27 38.02 -33.73
N LYS A 36 -21.27 38.10 -32.40
CA LYS A 36 -20.10 38.59 -31.64
C LYS A 36 -19.02 37.51 -31.59
N ASN A 37 -17.77 37.94 -31.44
CA ASN A 37 -16.64 37.02 -31.31
C ASN A 37 -16.54 36.45 -29.88
N GLU A 38 -15.72 35.40 -29.75
CA GLU A 38 -15.46 34.66 -28.52
C GLU A 38 -14.93 35.56 -27.39
N TRP A 39 -14.15 36.58 -27.77
CA TRP A 39 -13.58 37.55 -26.82
C TRP A 39 -14.68 38.41 -26.17
N ALA A 40 -15.65 38.89 -26.95
CA ALA A 40 -16.77 39.68 -26.44
C ALA A 40 -17.66 38.84 -25.50
N VAL A 41 -17.86 37.56 -25.82
CA VAL A 41 -18.63 36.60 -25.00
C VAL A 41 -17.95 36.38 -23.66
N TYR A 42 -16.65 36.10 -23.66
CA TYR A 42 -15.90 35.87 -22.43
C TYR A 42 -15.83 37.12 -21.56
N ASN A 43 -15.60 38.29 -22.15
CA ASN A 43 -15.57 39.54 -21.39
C ASN A 43 -16.94 39.91 -20.82
N ARG A 44 -18.03 39.59 -21.51
CA ARG A 44 -19.38 39.78 -20.96
C ARG A 44 -19.57 38.96 -19.68
N LEU A 45 -19.11 37.70 -19.68
CA LEU A 45 -19.16 36.84 -18.50
C LEU A 45 -18.38 37.44 -17.32
N LEU A 46 -17.17 37.94 -17.58
CA LEU A 46 -16.34 38.59 -16.56
C LEU A 46 -16.99 39.89 -16.03
N GLU A 47 -17.49 40.74 -16.93
CA GLU A 47 -18.15 42.01 -16.60
C GLU A 47 -19.39 41.79 -15.72
N ASP A 48 -20.23 40.82 -16.08
CA ASP A 48 -21.44 40.52 -15.32
C ASP A 48 -21.09 39.97 -13.92
N HIS A 49 -20.00 39.20 -13.79
CA HIS A 49 -19.52 38.70 -12.51
C HIS A 49 -18.93 39.80 -11.61
N THR A 50 -18.11 40.70 -12.16
CA THR A 50 -17.58 41.84 -11.39
C THR A 50 -18.67 42.83 -11.02
N ARG A 51 -19.65 43.06 -11.90
CA ARG A 51 -20.81 43.93 -11.63
C ARG A 51 -21.64 43.39 -10.48
N ALA A 52 -21.85 42.06 -10.43
CA ALA A 52 -22.54 41.42 -9.31
C ALA A 52 -21.82 41.68 -7.97
N CYS A 53 -20.49 41.74 -7.98
CA CYS A 53 -19.67 42.02 -6.80
C CYS A 53 -19.42 43.52 -6.53
N GLY A 54 -20.03 44.43 -7.31
CA GLY A 54 -19.83 45.87 -7.17
C GLY A 54 -18.44 46.40 -7.59
N LEU A 55 -17.69 45.65 -8.39
CA LEU A 55 -16.35 46.01 -8.85
C LEU A 55 -16.36 46.54 -10.30
N PRO A 56 -15.49 47.53 -10.63
CA PRO A 56 -15.37 48.04 -11.99
C PRO A 56 -14.71 47.00 -12.90
N PHE A 57 -15.10 47.02 -14.18
CA PHE A 57 -14.48 46.19 -15.20
C PHE A 57 -14.30 46.97 -16.50
N ASP A 58 -13.06 47.08 -16.93
CA ASP A 58 -12.66 47.56 -18.24
C ASP A 58 -11.99 46.40 -19.02
N PRO A 59 -12.58 45.93 -20.13
CA PRO A 59 -12.03 44.82 -20.90
C PRO A 59 -10.68 45.15 -21.58
N HIS A 60 -10.30 46.43 -21.67
CA HIS A 60 -9.01 46.87 -22.18
C HIS A 60 -7.93 46.97 -21.09
N ASN A 61 -8.34 46.99 -19.82
CA ASN A 61 -7.41 46.92 -18.68
C ASN A 61 -7.11 45.44 -18.37
N GLN A 62 -5.94 44.96 -18.81
CA GLN A 62 -5.54 43.57 -18.64
C GLN A 62 -5.52 43.13 -17.17
N GLU A 63 -5.15 44.01 -16.25
CA GLU A 63 -5.11 43.69 -14.82
C GLU A 63 -6.53 43.50 -14.25
N GLN A 64 -7.46 44.41 -14.57
CA GLN A 64 -8.87 44.25 -14.16
C GLN A 64 -9.48 42.98 -14.75
N ARG A 65 -9.17 42.66 -16.01
CA ARG A 65 -9.62 41.43 -16.66
C ARG A 65 -9.06 40.17 -15.99
N ALA A 66 -7.79 40.18 -15.59
CA ALA A 66 -7.17 39.07 -14.86
C ALA A 66 -7.77 38.87 -13.47
N VAL A 67 -8.01 39.96 -12.73
CA VAL A 67 -8.67 39.94 -11.41
C VAL A 67 -10.10 39.42 -11.53
N ALA A 68 -10.86 39.88 -12.52
CA ALA A 68 -12.20 39.36 -12.80
C ALA A 68 -12.19 37.84 -13.04
N ARG A 69 -11.20 37.35 -13.81
CA ARG A 69 -11.01 35.90 -14.03
C ARG A 69 -10.67 35.18 -12.73
N LEU A 70 -9.79 35.71 -11.88
CA LEU A 70 -9.48 35.12 -10.57
C LEU A 70 -10.71 35.06 -9.67
N MET A 71 -11.56 36.08 -9.66
CA MET A 71 -12.83 36.06 -8.93
C MET A 71 -13.74 34.92 -9.39
N CYS A 72 -13.88 34.74 -10.71
CA CYS A 72 -14.62 33.60 -11.26
C CYS A 72 -13.99 32.26 -10.85
N LEU A 73 -12.66 32.15 -10.92
CA LEU A 73 -11.94 30.94 -10.51
C LEU A 73 -12.06 30.65 -9.02
N ALA A 74 -12.18 31.67 -8.17
CA ALA A 74 -12.40 31.56 -6.72
C ALA A 74 -13.89 31.41 -6.34
N GLN A 75 -14.80 31.58 -7.31
CA GLN A 75 -16.25 31.70 -7.06
C GLN A 75 -16.60 32.76 -6.00
N ALA A 76 -15.86 33.87 -6.00
CA ALA A 76 -16.02 34.91 -5.00
C ALA A 76 -17.42 35.58 -5.08
N SER A 77 -18.04 35.78 -3.92
CA SER A 77 -19.21 36.66 -3.74
C SER A 77 -18.75 38.04 -3.24
N ASP A 78 -19.67 39.00 -3.09
CA ASP A 78 -19.38 40.42 -2.76
C ASP A 78 -18.33 40.62 -1.66
N GLY A 79 -18.38 39.83 -0.58
CA GLY A 79 -17.39 39.89 0.51
C GLY A 79 -16.02 39.33 0.11
N ALA A 80 -16.00 38.13 -0.47
CA ALA A 80 -14.77 37.44 -0.88
C ALA A 80 -14.11 38.10 -2.12
N ALA A 81 -14.85 38.88 -2.91
CA ALA A 81 -14.34 39.56 -4.09
C ALA A 81 -13.23 40.54 -3.72
N ASN A 82 -13.42 41.32 -2.66
CA ASN A 82 -12.41 42.25 -2.16
C ASN A 82 -11.16 41.50 -1.66
N ASP A 83 -11.33 40.35 -1.01
CA ASP A 83 -10.19 39.52 -0.57
C ASP A 83 -9.34 39.06 -1.75
N VAL A 84 -9.96 38.68 -2.88
CA VAL A 84 -9.27 38.32 -4.12
C VAL A 84 -8.52 39.53 -4.69
N VAL A 85 -9.14 40.72 -4.73
CA VAL A 85 -8.50 41.95 -5.20
C VAL A 85 -7.28 42.30 -4.34
N GLU A 86 -7.43 42.30 -3.02
CA GLU A 86 -6.35 42.66 -2.11
C GLU A 86 -5.22 41.62 -2.11
N ALA A 87 -5.55 40.32 -2.18
CA ALA A 87 -4.56 39.26 -2.34
C ALA A 87 -3.77 39.42 -3.65
N PHE A 88 -4.43 39.76 -4.76
CA PHE A 88 -3.75 40.02 -6.02
C PHE A 88 -2.86 41.25 -5.97
N LYS A 89 -3.32 42.34 -5.33
CA LYS A 89 -2.50 43.56 -5.14
C LYS A 89 -1.29 43.33 -4.25
N ALA A 90 -1.37 42.43 -3.28
CA ALA A 90 -0.30 42.07 -2.36
C ALA A 90 0.85 41.30 -3.02
N LEU A 91 0.65 40.76 -4.23
CA LEU A 91 1.71 40.14 -5.02
C LEU A 91 2.76 41.18 -5.45
N GLU A 92 4.01 40.72 -5.61
CA GLU A 92 5.08 41.56 -6.11
C GLU A 92 4.75 42.08 -7.53
N PRO A 93 5.18 43.30 -7.92
CA PRO A 93 4.82 43.89 -9.21
C PRO A 93 5.13 42.99 -10.41
N ARG A 94 6.25 42.26 -10.35
CA ARG A 94 6.65 41.29 -11.39
C ARG A 94 5.72 40.08 -11.43
N GLU A 95 5.34 39.55 -10.27
CA GLU A 95 4.41 38.41 -10.18
C GLU A 95 3.03 38.78 -10.72
N ARG A 96 2.53 39.98 -10.40
CA ARG A 96 1.26 40.49 -10.94
C ARG A 96 1.26 40.58 -12.46
N VAL A 97 2.34 41.09 -13.05
CA VAL A 97 2.46 41.21 -14.52
C VAL A 97 2.44 39.83 -15.18
N GLU A 98 3.20 38.87 -14.67
CA GLU A 98 3.24 37.52 -15.24
C GLU A 98 1.93 36.75 -15.03
N LEU A 99 1.33 36.83 -13.84
CA LEU A 99 0.05 36.19 -13.58
C LEU A 99 -1.07 36.82 -14.44
N THR A 100 -1.05 38.14 -14.61
CA THR A 100 -1.94 38.86 -15.55
C THR A 100 -1.79 38.33 -16.96
N ARG A 101 -0.57 38.11 -17.43
CA ARG A 101 -0.29 37.54 -18.77
C ARG A 101 -0.93 36.17 -18.91
N TYR A 102 -0.67 35.24 -17.98
CA TYR A 102 -1.24 33.88 -18.07
C TYR A 102 -2.77 33.84 -17.94
N LEU A 103 -3.35 34.68 -17.08
CA LEU A 103 -4.80 34.77 -16.92
C LEU A 103 -5.49 35.44 -18.12
N ASN A 104 -4.78 36.24 -18.92
CA ASN A 104 -5.34 36.84 -20.13
C ASN A 104 -5.12 36.00 -21.39
N ALA A 105 -4.23 35.01 -21.36
CA ALA A 105 -3.99 34.09 -22.46
C ALA A 105 -5.29 33.35 -22.85
N ASP A 106 -5.69 33.53 -24.10
CA ASP A 106 -7.01 33.15 -24.61
C ASP A 106 -7.02 31.81 -25.36
N GLY A 107 -5.86 31.28 -25.73
CA GLY A 107 -5.75 30.06 -26.55
C GLY A 107 -6.12 30.28 -28.01
N ILE A 108 -6.48 31.50 -28.39
CA ILE A 108 -6.84 31.89 -29.76
C ILE A 108 -5.63 32.58 -30.39
N ASN A 109 -5.23 33.71 -29.81
CA ASN A 109 -4.09 34.51 -30.22
C ASN A 109 -2.85 34.15 -29.40
N GLU A 110 -3.04 33.80 -28.13
CA GLU A 110 -1.97 33.44 -27.21
C GLU A 110 -2.05 31.95 -26.87
N LYS A 111 -1.16 31.15 -27.48
CA LYS A 111 -1.08 29.69 -27.28
C LYS A 111 0.21 29.28 -26.57
N PRO A 112 0.23 28.19 -25.77
CA PRO A 112 -0.97 27.56 -25.20
C PRO A 112 -1.62 28.46 -24.14
N ALA A 113 -2.94 28.38 -24.01
CA ALA A 113 -3.64 28.83 -22.80
C ALA A 113 -3.85 27.65 -21.85
N PHE A 114 -3.94 27.93 -20.55
CA PHE A 114 -4.13 26.89 -19.55
C PHE A 114 -5.48 27.01 -18.85
N ILE A 115 -6.18 25.88 -18.77
CA ILE A 115 -7.38 25.71 -17.95
C ILE A 115 -6.94 25.09 -16.62
N LEU A 116 -7.31 25.72 -15.51
CA LEU A 116 -7.05 25.21 -14.17
C LEU A 116 -8.27 24.43 -13.69
N CYS A 117 -8.26 23.10 -13.87
CA CYS A 117 -9.28 22.24 -13.29
C CYS A 117 -9.14 22.21 -11.76
N ASP A 118 -10.26 22.20 -11.05
CA ASP A 118 -10.35 22.29 -9.58
C ASP A 118 -9.86 23.61 -8.95
N SER A 119 -9.62 24.67 -9.73
CA SER A 119 -9.21 25.96 -9.18
C SER A 119 -10.16 26.55 -8.13
N PRO A 120 -11.50 26.40 -8.23
CA PRO A 120 -12.37 26.91 -7.18
C PRO A 120 -12.16 26.21 -5.85
N ALA A 121 -12.11 24.88 -5.86
CA ALA A 121 -11.88 24.10 -4.66
C ALA A 121 -10.48 24.38 -4.07
N PHE A 122 -9.46 24.59 -4.92
CA PHE A 122 -8.12 24.99 -4.49
C PHE A 122 -8.11 26.35 -3.78
N LEU A 123 -8.69 27.39 -4.40
CA LEU A 123 -8.70 28.74 -3.84
C LEU A 123 -9.59 28.83 -2.59
N GLU A 124 -10.71 28.12 -2.55
CA GLU A 124 -11.55 27.98 -1.35
C GLU A 124 -10.79 27.30 -0.20
N SER A 125 -10.07 26.20 -0.50
CA SER A 125 -9.23 25.50 0.48
C SER A 125 -8.11 26.39 1.00
N ALA A 126 -7.47 27.17 0.12
CA ALA A 126 -6.43 28.12 0.47
C ALA A 126 -6.97 29.28 1.32
N GLN A 127 -8.14 29.82 0.99
CA GLN A 127 -8.78 30.89 1.75
C GLN A 127 -9.22 30.43 3.15
N SER A 128 -9.75 29.21 3.23
CA SER A 128 -10.19 28.61 4.49
C SER A 128 -9.01 28.22 5.40
N ASN A 129 -7.80 28.06 4.83
CA ASN A 129 -6.60 27.72 5.57
C ASN A 129 -5.75 28.97 5.87
N ALA A 130 -5.74 29.39 7.14
CA ALA A 130 -4.99 30.55 7.60
C ALA A 130 -3.46 30.45 7.39
N ALA A 131 -2.90 29.24 7.28
CA ALA A 131 -1.48 29.04 6.98
C ALA A 131 -1.16 29.20 5.48
N VAL A 132 -2.18 29.23 4.63
CA VAL A 132 -2.04 29.35 3.17
C VAL A 132 -2.45 30.76 2.73
N GLY A 133 -3.74 31.10 2.85
CA GLY A 133 -4.29 32.36 2.34
C GLY A 133 -4.26 32.50 0.81
N LEU A 134 -4.99 33.50 0.30
CA LEU A 134 -5.17 33.69 -1.14
C LEU A 134 -3.90 34.15 -1.87
N ALA A 135 -3.10 35.06 -1.29
CA ALA A 135 -1.92 35.59 -1.97
C ALA A 135 -0.84 34.50 -2.20
N PRO A 136 -0.45 33.68 -1.19
CA PRO A 136 0.43 32.53 -1.43
C PRO A 136 -0.13 31.51 -2.41
N ALA A 137 -1.46 31.28 -2.41
CA ALA A 137 -2.09 30.41 -3.39
C ALA A 137 -1.97 30.94 -4.82
N MET A 138 -2.13 32.25 -5.03
CA MET A 138 -1.90 32.89 -6.34
C MET A 138 -0.44 32.80 -6.79
N GLN A 139 0.53 32.92 -5.87
CA GLN A 139 1.95 32.68 -6.16
C GLN A 139 2.21 31.24 -6.61
N ILE A 140 1.54 30.26 -5.98
CA ILE A 140 1.59 28.87 -6.46
C ILE A 140 0.96 28.71 -7.84
N LEU A 141 -0.18 29.35 -8.12
CA LEU A 141 -0.77 29.32 -9.46
C LEU A 141 0.20 29.86 -10.51
N LEU A 142 0.89 30.96 -10.21
CA LEU A 142 1.93 31.48 -11.10
C LEU A 142 3.05 30.46 -11.34
N LYS A 143 3.53 29.78 -10.29
CA LYS A 143 4.52 28.69 -10.44
C LYS A 143 3.99 27.52 -11.28
N VAL A 144 2.72 27.18 -11.16
CA VAL A 144 2.04 26.16 -11.98
C VAL A 144 2.03 26.58 -13.45
N TYR A 145 1.63 27.82 -13.74
CA TYR A 145 1.64 28.38 -15.09
C TYR A 145 3.04 28.37 -15.70
N ASP A 146 4.05 28.82 -14.94
CA ASP A 146 5.44 28.84 -15.38
C ASP A 146 5.99 27.44 -15.66
N ALA A 147 5.66 26.46 -14.82
CA ALA A 147 6.02 25.07 -15.05
C ALA A 147 5.36 24.53 -16.32
N ALA A 148 4.08 24.85 -16.53
CA ALA A 148 3.32 24.39 -17.69
C ALA A 148 3.80 25.03 -18.99
N ALA A 149 4.15 26.32 -18.97
CA ALA A 149 4.73 27.02 -20.12
C ALA A 149 6.09 26.44 -20.56
N ARG A 150 6.87 25.90 -19.61
CA ARG A 150 8.13 25.19 -19.92
C ARG A 150 7.90 23.77 -20.44
N GLU A 151 6.95 23.04 -19.87
CA GLU A 151 6.65 21.64 -20.23
C GLU A 151 5.90 21.55 -21.57
N PHE A 152 5.09 22.57 -21.88
CA PHE A 152 4.32 22.71 -23.11
C PHE A 152 4.80 23.95 -23.87
N PRO A 153 6.06 23.99 -24.35
CA PRO A 153 6.61 25.15 -25.04
C PRO A 153 5.86 25.37 -26.35
N ARG A 154 5.77 26.64 -26.80
CA ARG A 154 5.15 27.00 -28.08
C ARG A 154 5.84 26.26 -29.23
N ASP A 155 5.17 25.26 -29.79
CA ASP A 155 5.67 24.59 -30.99
C ASP A 155 5.36 25.44 -32.22
N VAL A 156 6.42 25.86 -32.91
CA VAL A 156 6.36 26.66 -34.14
C VAL A 156 5.79 25.83 -35.30
N ARG A 157 5.73 24.48 -35.19
CA ARG A 157 5.38 23.57 -36.29
C ARG A 157 3.94 23.05 -36.29
N GLY A 158 3.02 23.72 -35.58
CA GLY A 158 1.57 23.61 -35.84
C GLY A 158 0.83 22.39 -35.30
N GLY A 159 1.46 21.54 -34.49
CA GLY A 159 0.84 20.33 -33.91
C GLY A 159 0.29 20.47 -32.47
N GLN A 160 0.50 21.60 -31.81
CA GLN A 160 0.22 21.72 -30.38
C GLN A 160 -1.23 22.10 -30.08
N LYS A 161 -1.83 21.45 -29.08
CA LYS A 161 -3.15 21.82 -28.57
C LYS A 161 -3.12 23.28 -28.09
N ALA A 162 -4.10 24.07 -28.55
CA ALA A 162 -4.23 25.48 -28.22
C ALA A 162 -4.51 25.72 -26.73
N VAL A 163 -5.08 24.72 -26.07
CA VAL A 163 -5.48 24.75 -24.67
C VAL A 163 -4.95 23.51 -23.97
N ILE A 164 -4.34 23.71 -22.81
CA ILE A 164 -3.81 22.65 -21.94
C ILE A 164 -4.59 22.68 -20.62
N THR A 165 -5.05 21.52 -20.18
CA THR A 165 -5.75 21.34 -18.91
C THR A 165 -4.76 20.98 -17.81
N LEU A 166 -4.77 21.72 -16.71
CA LEU A 166 -3.96 21.49 -15.52
C LEU A 166 -4.87 21.04 -14.38
N GLN A 167 -4.71 19.80 -13.94
CA GLN A 167 -5.50 19.22 -12.85
C GLN A 167 -4.91 19.63 -11.50
N LEU A 168 -5.65 20.42 -10.71
CA LEU A 168 -5.22 20.90 -9.40
C LEU A 168 -5.68 20.03 -8.22
N GLY A 169 -6.45 18.96 -8.43
CA GLY A 169 -7.02 18.16 -7.33
C GLY A 169 -6.04 17.74 -6.21
N LYS A 170 -4.81 17.31 -6.56
CA LYS A 170 -3.78 16.99 -5.54
C LYS A 170 -3.30 18.24 -4.77
N LEU A 171 -3.17 19.36 -5.46
CA LEU A 171 -2.80 20.64 -4.86
C LEU A 171 -3.91 21.20 -3.97
N THR A 172 -5.19 21.01 -4.34
CA THR A 172 -6.36 21.35 -3.53
C THR A 172 -6.35 20.64 -2.18
N MET A 173 -6.20 19.31 -2.20
CA MET A 173 -6.12 18.51 -0.98
C MET A 173 -4.95 18.96 -0.11
N PHE A 174 -3.80 19.22 -0.73
CA PHE A 174 -2.62 19.70 -0.01
C PHE A 174 -2.84 21.08 0.63
N ALA A 175 -3.42 22.04 -0.08
CA ALA A 175 -3.73 23.37 0.46
C ALA A 175 -4.69 23.30 1.64
N LYS A 176 -5.69 22.42 1.58
CA LYS A 176 -6.65 22.20 2.67
C LYS A 176 -5.98 21.69 3.95
N GLU A 177 -4.99 20.81 3.80
CA GLU A 177 -4.32 20.14 4.91
C GLU A 177 -2.96 20.77 5.26
N PHE A 178 -2.59 21.88 4.64
CA PHE A 178 -1.29 22.49 4.84
C PHE A 178 -1.15 23.13 6.22
N PHE A 179 -0.11 22.75 6.97
CA PHE A 179 0.28 23.39 8.22
C PHE A 179 1.80 23.67 8.24
N GLY A 180 2.38 23.83 7.04
CA GLY A 180 3.78 23.59 6.78
C GLY A 180 4.79 24.47 7.51
N SER A 181 6.01 23.94 7.55
CA SER A 181 7.24 24.51 8.08
C SER A 181 7.87 25.61 7.22
N VAL A 182 7.38 25.78 6.00
CA VAL A 182 7.84 26.77 5.01
C VAL A 182 6.63 27.57 4.53
N ALA A 183 6.88 28.72 3.92
CA ALA A 183 5.80 29.49 3.31
C ALA A 183 5.17 28.67 2.17
N PHE A 184 3.84 28.64 2.10
CA PHE A 184 3.11 27.81 1.13
C PHE A 184 3.55 28.09 -0.31
N GLN A 185 3.79 29.36 -0.64
CA GLN A 185 4.28 29.79 -1.94
C GLN A 185 5.64 29.22 -2.33
N ASP A 186 6.48 28.84 -1.37
CA ASP A 186 7.82 28.30 -1.62
C ASP A 186 7.85 26.80 -1.86
N MET A 187 6.70 26.14 -1.73
CA MET A 187 6.57 24.72 -1.99
C MET A 187 6.99 24.39 -3.44
N PRO A 188 7.86 23.38 -3.63
CA PRO A 188 8.17 22.89 -4.96
C PRO A 188 7.00 22.07 -5.51
N LEU A 189 6.81 22.10 -6.82
CA LEU A 189 5.79 21.31 -7.51
C LEU A 189 6.38 20.63 -8.75
N LYS A 190 5.72 19.57 -9.21
CA LYS A 190 6.03 18.86 -10.44
C LYS A 190 4.77 18.76 -11.30
N LEU A 191 4.93 18.91 -12.60
CA LEU A 191 3.91 18.53 -13.57
C LEU A 191 4.14 17.09 -14.02
N SER A 192 3.08 16.28 -14.01
CA SER A 192 3.07 14.96 -14.61
C SER A 192 2.15 14.99 -15.82
N LYS A 193 2.74 14.96 -17.02
CA LYS A 193 2.00 14.95 -18.28
C LYS A 193 1.14 13.69 -18.38
N VAL A 194 -0.15 13.85 -18.62
CA VAL A 194 -1.12 12.76 -18.86
C VAL A 194 -1.19 12.49 -20.35
N ASP A 195 -1.36 13.55 -21.15
CA ASP A 195 -1.29 13.52 -22.62
C ASP A 195 -0.77 14.88 -23.15
N ASP A 196 -0.83 15.11 -24.47
CA ASP A 196 -0.38 16.38 -25.09
C ASP A 196 -1.22 17.62 -24.75
N GLY A 197 -2.33 17.45 -24.03
CA GLY A 197 -3.26 18.50 -23.61
C GLY A 197 -3.58 18.52 -22.13
N GLU A 198 -2.98 17.65 -21.34
CA GLU A 198 -3.35 17.49 -19.94
C GLU A 198 -2.13 17.17 -19.07
N ALA A 199 -2.05 17.84 -17.92
CA ALA A 199 -1.06 17.55 -16.89
C ALA A 199 -1.66 17.59 -15.49
N LEU A 200 -1.14 16.74 -14.63
CA LEU A 200 -1.43 16.73 -13.20
C LEU A 200 -0.42 17.60 -12.45
N VAL A 201 -0.91 18.51 -11.61
CA VAL A 201 -0.07 19.30 -10.70
C VAL A 201 0.14 18.52 -9.41
N ILE A 202 1.39 18.14 -9.16
CA ILE A 202 1.77 17.34 -7.99
C ILE A 202 2.60 18.23 -7.03
N PRO A 203 2.07 18.61 -5.86
CA PRO A 203 2.86 19.29 -4.84
C PRO A 203 3.95 18.35 -4.31
N LYS A 204 5.15 18.87 -4.07
CA LYS A 204 6.20 18.12 -3.39
C LYS A 204 6.11 18.37 -1.89
N VAL A 205 5.79 17.31 -1.17
CA VAL A 205 5.47 17.36 0.27
C VAL A 205 6.72 17.32 1.16
N TRP A 206 7.83 16.71 0.70
CA TRP A 206 9.09 16.62 1.44
C TRP A 206 9.99 17.84 1.20
N ILE A 207 9.68 18.93 1.90
CA ILE A 207 10.39 20.20 1.78
C ILE A 207 11.57 20.25 2.77
N PRO A 208 12.80 20.56 2.30
CA PRO A 208 13.94 20.85 3.18
C PRO A 208 13.64 21.91 4.24
N VAL A 209 13.80 21.56 5.52
CA VAL A 209 13.70 22.49 6.66
C VAL A 209 15.08 22.73 7.25
N ASN A 210 15.53 23.99 7.19
CA ASN A 210 16.79 24.44 7.80
C ASN A 210 16.58 25.52 8.88
N ASP A 211 15.33 25.94 9.14
CA ASP A 211 15.02 26.92 10.17
C ASP A 211 15.19 26.32 11.57
N GLN A 212 16.23 26.75 12.27
CA GLN A 212 16.54 26.29 13.62
C GLN A 212 15.43 26.62 14.62
N THR A 213 14.75 27.77 14.47
CA THR A 213 13.67 28.20 15.36
C THR A 213 12.51 27.22 15.33
N LEU A 214 12.14 26.79 14.12
CA LEU A 214 11.13 25.78 13.92
C LEU A 214 11.55 24.42 14.49
N LEU A 215 12.78 23.98 14.23
CA LEU A 215 13.29 22.70 14.73
C LEU A 215 13.30 22.67 16.27
N ASP A 216 13.70 23.77 16.91
CA ASP A 216 13.68 23.94 18.35
C ASP A 216 12.24 23.91 18.90
N ARG A 217 11.30 24.59 18.23
CA ARG A 217 9.88 24.55 18.58
C ARG A 217 9.32 23.12 18.52
N LEU A 218 9.55 22.40 17.42
CA LEU A 218 9.11 21.00 17.27
C LEU A 218 9.73 20.10 18.34
N LYS A 219 11.00 20.33 18.69
CA LYS A 219 11.71 19.59 19.74
C LYS A 219 11.14 19.84 21.13
N ILE A 220 10.74 21.08 21.42
CA ILE A 220 10.07 21.40 22.69
C ILE A 220 8.70 20.73 22.74
N GLN A 221 7.87 20.91 21.70
CA GLN A 221 6.52 20.35 21.66
C GLN A 221 6.51 18.82 21.73
N SER A 222 7.47 18.15 21.09
CA SER A 222 7.60 16.69 21.15
C SER A 222 8.04 16.19 22.51
N ARG A 223 8.97 16.88 23.17
CA ARG A 223 9.42 16.55 24.54
C ARG A 223 8.31 16.76 25.56
N GLU A 224 7.51 17.81 25.40
CA GLU A 224 6.31 18.02 26.20
C GLU A 224 5.30 16.90 25.98
N LEU A 225 5.01 16.52 24.73
CA LEU A 225 4.12 15.41 24.40
C LEU A 225 4.59 14.09 25.04
N ALA A 226 5.88 13.78 24.91
CA ALA A 226 6.50 12.60 25.49
C ALA A 226 6.44 12.61 27.03
N SER A 227 6.71 13.77 27.66
CA SER A 227 6.55 13.96 29.10
C SER A 227 5.10 13.74 29.56
N ASP A 228 4.13 14.31 28.85
CA ASP A 228 2.71 14.16 29.16
C ASP A 228 2.26 12.71 29.01
N LEU A 229 2.79 12.00 28.01
CA LEU A 229 2.55 10.58 27.81
C LEU A 229 3.08 9.72 28.96
N LEU A 230 4.34 9.94 29.37
CA LEU A 230 4.95 9.27 30.52
C LEU A 230 4.19 9.54 31.83
N LYS A 231 3.70 10.77 32.00
CA LYS A 231 2.90 11.19 33.16
C LYS A 231 1.42 10.80 33.05
N LYS A 232 1.00 10.21 31.92
CA LYS A 232 -0.39 9.84 31.62
C LYS A 232 -1.38 11.01 31.72
N ARG A 233 -0.96 12.20 31.28
CA ARG A 233 -1.73 13.47 31.36
C ARG A 233 -2.44 13.85 30.06
N ILE A 234 -2.33 13.02 29.03
CA ILE A 234 -2.88 13.30 27.70
C ILE A 234 -3.93 12.25 27.33
N SER A 235 -5.04 12.69 26.74
CA SER A 235 -6.07 11.83 26.18
C SER A 235 -5.68 11.31 24.80
N GLU A 236 -6.34 10.24 24.33
CA GLU A 236 -6.05 9.67 23.01
C GLU A 236 -6.34 10.67 21.87
N ASP A 237 -7.42 11.44 21.96
CA ASP A 237 -7.78 12.43 20.93
C ASP A 237 -6.81 13.60 20.90
N SER A 238 -6.40 14.10 22.08
CA SER A 238 -5.36 15.14 22.17
C SER A 238 -4.01 14.63 21.66
N PHE A 239 -3.69 13.36 21.89
CA PHE A 239 -2.50 12.73 21.33
C PHE A 239 -2.54 12.72 19.80
N LYS A 240 -3.66 12.28 19.19
CA LYS A 240 -3.84 12.26 17.72
C LYS A 240 -3.70 13.64 17.08
N GLU A 241 -4.29 14.66 17.70
CA GLU A 241 -4.19 16.04 17.24
C GLU A 241 -2.73 16.53 17.29
N ARG A 242 -2.06 16.33 18.44
CA ARG A 242 -0.69 16.80 18.64
C ARG A 242 0.33 16.09 17.74
N ILE A 243 0.22 14.78 17.52
CA ILE A 243 1.17 14.08 16.63
C ILE A 243 1.07 14.59 15.19
N SER A 244 -0.12 14.96 14.73
CA SER A 244 -0.30 15.48 13.36
C SER A 244 0.40 16.82 13.15
N GLN A 245 0.57 17.61 14.22
CA GLN A 245 1.26 18.91 14.19
C GLN A 245 2.76 18.78 14.46
N ILE A 246 3.17 17.85 15.33
CA ILE A 246 4.56 17.69 15.80
C ILE A 246 5.42 16.89 14.82
N PHE A 247 4.81 16.02 14.00
CA PHE A 247 5.52 15.15 13.05
C PHE A 247 5.08 15.47 11.61
N PRO A 248 5.71 16.48 10.96
CA PRO A 248 5.32 16.93 9.63
C PRO A 248 5.30 15.84 8.55
N GLU A 249 6.15 14.82 8.70
CA GLU A 249 6.30 13.72 7.76
C GLU A 249 5.05 12.84 7.65
N LEU A 250 4.13 12.89 8.61
CA LEU A 250 2.84 12.20 8.50
C LEU A 250 2.02 12.72 7.30
N SER A 251 2.22 13.98 6.89
CA SER A 251 1.61 14.54 5.69
C SER A 251 2.14 13.96 4.39
N TYR A 252 3.29 13.26 4.41
CA TYR A 252 3.90 12.72 3.20
C TYR A 252 3.11 11.54 2.62
N PHE A 253 2.20 10.97 3.41
CA PHE A 253 1.33 9.86 3.03
C PHE A 253 -0.08 10.30 2.58
N ASN A 254 -0.35 11.60 2.42
CA ASN A 254 -1.71 12.11 2.16
C ASN A 254 -2.21 11.89 0.71
N THR A 255 -1.41 11.27 -0.16
CA THR A 255 -1.91 10.82 -1.47
C THR A 255 -2.68 9.51 -1.33
N THR A 256 -3.71 9.32 -2.16
CA THR A 256 -4.56 8.11 -2.20
C THR A 256 -3.77 6.80 -2.20
N ASP A 257 -2.62 6.80 -2.87
CA ASP A 257 -1.76 5.61 -3.05
C ASP A 257 -1.05 5.17 -1.75
N TYR A 258 -1.02 6.03 -0.72
CA TYR A 258 -0.29 5.79 0.52
C TYR A 258 -1.14 5.90 1.79
N LEU A 259 -2.47 6.06 1.67
CA LEU A 259 -3.38 6.15 2.82
C LEU A 259 -3.28 4.93 3.74
N GLU A 260 -3.12 3.73 3.18
CA GLU A 260 -2.94 2.52 3.98
C GLU A 260 -1.67 2.59 4.86
N LYS A 261 -0.56 3.07 4.28
CA LYS A 261 0.72 3.21 5.00
C LYS A 261 0.66 4.35 6.02
N ARG A 262 -0.10 5.42 5.72
CA ARG A 262 -0.44 6.48 6.69
C ARG A 262 -1.12 5.87 7.91
N ASP A 263 -2.19 5.13 7.70
CA ASP A 263 -2.99 4.59 8.79
C ASP A 263 -2.23 3.52 9.58
N GLN A 264 -1.38 2.71 8.92
CA GLN A 264 -0.44 1.82 9.61
C GLN A 264 0.54 2.58 10.51
N THR A 265 1.04 3.71 10.03
CA THR A 265 1.95 4.58 10.79
C THR A 265 1.26 5.21 12.00
N PHE A 266 0.04 5.75 11.83
CA PHE A 266 -0.77 6.23 12.95
C PHE A 266 -1.08 5.12 13.95
N GLY A 267 -1.46 3.93 13.48
CA GLY A 267 -1.71 2.76 14.33
C GLY A 267 -0.49 2.36 15.16
N ALA A 268 0.71 2.42 14.59
CA ALA A 268 1.95 2.16 15.31
C ALA A 268 2.21 3.22 16.40
N MET A 269 2.02 4.51 16.09
CA MET A 269 2.16 5.60 17.07
C MET A 269 1.12 5.51 18.20
N LEU A 270 -0.14 5.18 17.88
CA LEU A 270 -1.19 4.95 18.87
C LEU A 270 -0.90 3.73 19.75
N SER A 271 -0.29 2.70 19.18
CA SER A 271 0.16 1.54 19.94
C SER A 271 1.21 1.93 20.98
N VAL A 272 2.17 2.80 20.63
CA VAL A 272 3.13 3.37 21.61
C VAL A 272 2.38 4.13 22.71
N TYR A 273 1.38 4.93 22.35
CA TYR A 273 0.54 5.64 23.33
C TYR A 273 -0.16 4.69 24.31
N TRP A 274 -0.87 3.67 23.82
CA TRP A 274 -1.60 2.72 24.68
C TRP A 274 -0.66 1.92 25.57
N LEU A 275 0.50 1.53 25.04
CA LEU A 275 1.51 0.76 25.77
C LEU A 275 2.13 1.56 26.92
N ILE A 276 2.56 2.80 26.68
CA ILE A 276 3.16 3.66 27.71
C ILE A 276 2.12 4.10 28.75
N SER A 277 0.91 4.46 28.31
CA SER A 277 -0.18 4.86 29.21
C SER A 277 -0.81 3.70 29.98
N LYS A 278 -0.45 2.46 29.62
CA LYS A 278 -0.99 1.19 30.18
C LYS A 278 -2.48 0.99 29.92
N GLN A 279 -2.99 1.45 28.77
CA GLN A 279 -4.40 1.38 28.38
C GLN A 279 -4.73 0.05 27.67
N TYR A 280 -4.74 -1.04 28.43
CA TYR A 280 -5.08 -2.38 27.91
C TYR A 280 -6.43 -2.41 27.19
N GLU A 281 -7.48 -1.85 27.79
CA GLU A 281 -8.83 -1.89 27.21
C GLU A 281 -8.90 -1.17 25.86
N ALA A 282 -8.23 -0.02 25.73
CA ALA A 282 -8.14 0.69 24.45
C ALA A 282 -7.34 -0.10 23.41
N PHE A 283 -6.29 -0.82 23.85
CA PHE A 283 -5.45 -1.64 22.99
C PHE A 283 -6.21 -2.80 22.34
N ILE A 284 -7.23 -3.36 23.01
CA ILE A 284 -7.96 -4.58 22.56
C ILE A 284 -9.43 -4.34 22.13
N ARG A 285 -9.99 -3.14 22.28
CA ARG A 285 -11.45 -2.89 22.22
C ARG A 285 -12.21 -3.40 20.99
N GLU A 286 -11.57 -3.56 19.83
CA GLU A 286 -12.21 -4.12 18.62
C GLU A 286 -11.61 -5.47 18.17
N GLN A 287 -10.74 -6.08 18.98
CA GLN A 287 -10.29 -7.45 18.76
C GLN A 287 -11.44 -8.43 19.01
N LYS A 288 -11.50 -9.52 18.23
CA LYS A 288 -12.49 -10.60 18.42
C LYS A 288 -12.36 -11.17 19.83
N HIS A 289 -13.48 -11.34 20.54
CA HIS A 289 -13.51 -11.70 21.96
C HIS A 289 -12.71 -12.97 22.31
N ASP A 290 -12.72 -13.96 21.43
CA ASP A 290 -12.01 -15.24 21.56
C ASP A 290 -10.53 -15.16 21.21
N CYS A 291 -10.08 -14.10 20.54
CA CYS A 291 -8.69 -13.89 20.14
C CYS A 291 -8.02 -12.74 20.90
N GLN A 292 -8.74 -12.03 21.78
CA GLN A 292 -8.19 -10.83 22.43
C GLN A 292 -6.90 -11.13 23.17
N LEU A 293 -5.92 -10.23 23.02
CA LEU A 293 -4.68 -10.29 23.77
C LEU A 293 -4.98 -10.41 25.26
N SER A 294 -4.51 -11.47 25.89
CA SER A 294 -4.83 -11.76 27.28
C SER A 294 -4.15 -10.79 28.26
N ARG A 295 -4.72 -10.66 29.46
CA ARG A 295 -4.12 -9.90 30.56
C ARG A 295 -2.72 -10.39 30.95
N GLN A 296 -2.47 -11.69 30.83
CA GLN A 296 -1.17 -12.29 31.11
C GLN A 296 -0.13 -11.85 30.07
N SER A 297 -0.48 -11.95 28.78
CA SER A 297 0.36 -11.49 27.67
C SER A 297 0.63 -9.98 27.77
N TRP A 298 -0.38 -9.20 28.12
CA TRP A 298 -0.22 -7.77 28.39
C TRP A 298 0.73 -7.49 29.56
N ALA A 299 0.60 -8.19 30.68
CA ALA A 299 1.49 -8.02 31.83
C ALA A 299 2.94 -8.32 31.45
N TRP A 300 3.17 -9.35 30.64
CA TRP A 300 4.49 -9.65 30.09
C TRP A 300 5.02 -8.50 29.21
N ILE A 301 4.20 -7.95 28.32
CA ILE A 301 4.60 -6.81 27.46
C ILE A 301 4.99 -5.61 28.33
N GLN A 302 4.21 -5.31 29.36
CA GLN A 302 4.49 -4.21 30.28
C GLN A 302 5.79 -4.42 31.06
N GLU A 303 6.02 -5.64 31.57
CA GLU A 303 7.27 -5.99 32.24
C GLU A 303 8.47 -5.88 31.30
N TRP A 304 8.34 -6.39 30.07
CA TRP A 304 9.37 -6.28 29.03
C TRP A 304 9.69 -4.81 28.71
N MET A 305 8.68 -3.95 28.60
CA MET A 305 8.87 -2.53 28.36
C MET A 305 9.60 -1.84 29.53
N GLU A 306 9.26 -2.18 30.77
CA GLU A 306 9.88 -1.59 31.96
C GLU A 306 11.33 -2.08 32.16
N GLN A 307 11.58 -3.37 32.01
CA GLN A 307 12.86 -3.99 32.35
C GLN A 307 13.86 -3.97 31.19
N THR A 308 13.40 -4.09 29.95
CA THR A 308 14.27 -4.24 28.77
C THR A 308 14.26 -3.01 27.90
N VAL A 309 13.08 -2.56 27.43
CA VAL A 309 12.99 -1.41 26.50
C VAL A 309 13.36 -0.09 27.17
N LYS A 310 12.94 0.11 28.42
CA LYS A 310 13.28 1.28 29.26
C LYS A 310 12.98 2.62 28.58
N LEU A 311 11.77 2.76 28.03
CA LEU A 311 11.23 4.05 27.58
C LEU A 311 10.85 4.92 28.79
N SER A 312 11.85 5.34 29.57
CA SER A 312 11.64 6.07 30.83
C SER A 312 11.91 7.57 30.74
N THR A 313 12.51 8.03 29.65
CA THR A 313 12.82 9.45 29.42
C THR A 313 11.98 10.02 28.28
N ALA A 314 11.71 11.33 28.33
CA ALA A 314 10.98 12.02 27.29
C ALA A 314 11.70 11.93 25.94
N GLU A 315 13.04 11.95 25.94
CA GLU A 315 13.87 11.84 24.76
C GLU A 315 13.77 10.45 24.09
N ALA A 316 13.74 9.36 24.88
CA ALA A 316 13.59 8.00 24.35
C ALA A 316 12.20 7.78 23.74
N VAL A 317 11.16 8.29 24.40
CA VAL A 317 9.78 8.25 23.88
C VAL A 317 9.65 9.09 22.61
N ASP A 318 10.21 10.31 22.59
CA ASP A 318 10.22 11.16 21.40
C ASP A 318 10.94 10.47 20.23
N ALA A 319 12.16 9.94 20.44
CA ALA A 319 12.89 9.21 19.41
C ALA A 319 12.12 8.00 18.87
N THR A 320 11.38 7.31 19.74
CA THR A 320 10.52 6.18 19.35
C THR A 320 9.35 6.63 18.49
N LEU A 321 8.68 7.72 18.87
CA LEU A 321 7.58 8.31 18.09
C LEU A 321 8.06 8.85 16.75
N VAL A 322 9.22 9.51 16.71
CA VAL A 322 9.88 9.90 15.44
C VAL A 322 10.10 8.67 14.58
N PHE A 323 10.64 7.58 15.15
CA PHE A 323 10.91 6.38 14.37
C PHE A 323 9.61 5.79 13.78
N MET A 324 8.55 5.74 14.56
CA MET A 324 7.24 5.31 14.07
C MET A 324 6.72 6.24 12.99
N ALA A 325 6.81 7.56 13.15
CA ALA A 325 6.32 8.52 12.15
C ALA A 325 7.03 8.39 10.78
N ILE A 326 8.32 8.03 10.77
CA ILE A 326 9.13 8.06 9.54
C ILE A 326 9.39 6.68 8.92
N HIS A 327 9.15 5.57 9.63
CA HIS A 327 9.62 4.25 9.20
C HIS A 327 9.12 3.82 7.80
N ALA A 328 7.93 4.28 7.41
CA ALA A 328 7.32 3.93 6.14
C ALA A 328 7.65 4.91 5.01
N LEU A 329 8.37 6.00 5.27
CA LEU A 329 8.74 6.98 4.22
C LEU A 329 9.56 6.33 3.11
N GLY A 330 10.44 5.41 3.49
CA GLY A 330 11.19 4.60 2.54
C GLY A 330 10.31 3.80 1.58
N LYS A 331 9.03 3.55 1.89
CA LYS A 331 8.11 2.82 1.00
C LYS A 331 7.48 3.71 -0.07
N ILE A 332 7.48 5.03 0.10
CA ILE A 332 7.01 5.99 -0.89
C ILE A 332 8.00 6.00 -2.06
N LYS A 333 7.55 5.57 -3.24
CA LYS A 333 8.42 5.41 -4.41
C LYS A 333 9.01 6.73 -4.87
N GLU A 334 8.20 7.78 -4.91
CA GLU A 334 8.61 9.12 -5.35
C GLU A 334 9.65 9.72 -4.39
N PHE A 335 9.46 9.51 -3.07
CA PHE A 335 10.39 9.94 -2.04
C PHE A 335 11.77 9.27 -2.23
N ARG A 336 11.78 7.95 -2.47
CA ARG A 336 13.04 7.22 -2.78
C ARG A 336 13.68 7.72 -4.06
N ASP A 337 12.92 7.74 -5.15
CA ASP A 337 13.42 8.07 -6.50
C ASP A 337 14.03 9.48 -6.57
N GLU A 338 13.53 10.41 -5.75
CA GLU A 338 14.02 11.80 -5.73
C GLU A 338 15.17 12.03 -4.76
N LEU A 339 15.18 11.34 -3.61
CA LEU A 339 16.07 11.68 -2.49
C LEU A 339 17.27 10.74 -2.33
N VAL A 340 17.18 9.50 -2.78
CA VAL A 340 18.30 8.55 -2.70
C VAL A 340 19.44 9.02 -3.61
N PRO A 341 20.67 9.15 -3.10
CA PRO A 341 21.82 9.45 -3.93
C PRO A 341 22.26 8.21 -4.72
N GLY A 342 22.43 8.34 -6.04
CA GLY A 342 23.02 7.30 -6.88
C GLY A 342 21.99 6.40 -7.59
N PRO A 343 22.30 5.11 -7.83
CA PRO A 343 21.42 4.22 -8.57
C PRO A 343 20.11 3.98 -7.82
N LYS A 344 19.02 3.79 -8.58
CA LYS A 344 17.72 3.49 -8.00
C LYS A 344 17.79 2.20 -7.20
N LEU A 345 17.44 2.29 -5.93
CA LEU A 345 17.29 1.13 -5.06
C LEU A 345 15.94 0.45 -5.31
N ASP A 346 15.94 -0.88 -5.19
CA ASP A 346 14.72 -1.66 -5.25
C ASP A 346 13.73 -1.26 -4.15
N ALA A 347 12.43 -1.41 -4.41
CA ALA A 347 11.36 -1.28 -3.43
C ALA A 347 11.59 -2.17 -2.18
N HIS A 348 12.20 -3.34 -2.32
CA HIS A 348 12.50 -4.25 -1.20
C HIS A 348 13.53 -3.65 -0.22
N MET A 349 14.37 -2.73 -0.68
CA MET A 349 15.43 -2.08 0.12
C MET A 349 14.97 -0.74 0.74
N HIS A 350 13.66 -0.60 1.01
CA HIS A 350 13.08 0.66 1.49
C HIS A 350 13.72 1.21 2.78
N ASP A 351 14.15 0.34 3.70
CA ASP A 351 14.77 0.76 4.97
C ASP A 351 16.20 1.29 4.75
N ILE A 352 16.96 0.64 3.87
CA ILE A 352 18.30 1.10 3.46
C ILE A 352 18.19 2.44 2.72
N ALA A 353 17.21 2.56 1.82
CA ALA A 353 16.93 3.82 1.11
C ALA A 353 16.61 4.94 2.10
N LEU A 354 15.74 4.68 3.09
CA LEU A 354 15.44 5.66 4.13
C LEU A 354 16.70 6.02 4.95
N ALA A 355 17.51 5.05 5.36
CA ALA A 355 18.76 5.33 6.08
C ALA A 355 19.70 6.26 5.31
N GLN A 356 19.87 6.04 4.01
CA GLN A 356 20.69 6.91 3.15
C GLN A 356 20.11 8.33 3.04
N ILE A 357 18.78 8.46 2.93
CA ILE A 357 18.12 9.78 2.90
C ILE A 357 18.34 10.51 4.22
N LEU A 358 18.18 9.84 5.37
CA LEU A 358 18.38 10.44 6.68
C LEU A 358 19.83 10.90 6.91
N GLU A 359 20.81 10.20 6.35
CA GLU A 359 22.23 10.59 6.44
C GLU A 359 22.59 11.73 5.47
N CYS A 360 22.12 11.69 4.23
CA CYS A 360 22.53 12.62 3.18
C CYS A 360 21.65 13.87 3.09
N ARG A 361 20.37 13.77 3.44
CA ARG A 361 19.36 14.83 3.30
C ARG A 361 18.44 14.91 4.53
N PRO A 362 18.94 14.96 5.77
CA PRO A 362 18.11 14.98 6.99
C PRO A 362 17.09 16.12 7.03
N GLN A 363 17.35 17.22 6.32
CA GLN A 363 16.47 18.39 6.25
C GLN A 363 15.07 18.10 5.69
N VAL A 364 14.90 17.02 4.91
CA VAL A 364 13.58 16.60 4.42
C VAL A 364 12.80 15.74 5.42
N VAL A 365 13.38 15.47 6.59
CA VAL A 365 12.77 14.72 7.70
C VAL A 365 13.01 15.50 9.00
N PRO A 366 12.31 16.64 9.20
CA PRO A 366 12.55 17.55 10.33
C PRO A 366 12.47 16.88 11.70
N SER A 367 11.56 15.92 11.88
CA SER A 367 11.39 15.15 13.11
C SER A 367 12.63 14.34 13.46
N PHE A 368 13.31 13.78 12.45
CA PHE A 368 14.60 13.11 12.64
C PHE A 368 15.72 14.12 12.88
N MET A 369 15.77 15.19 12.07
CA MET A 369 16.84 16.19 12.14
C MET A 369 16.95 16.84 13.52
N ARG A 370 15.83 17.12 14.19
CA ARG A 370 15.79 17.77 15.53
C ARG A 370 16.25 16.85 16.67
N LEU A 371 16.33 15.54 16.46
CA LEU A 371 16.75 14.60 17.50
C LEU A 371 18.22 14.78 17.90
N ASP A 372 18.53 14.41 19.13
CA ASP A 372 19.91 14.35 19.61
C ASP A 372 20.69 13.29 18.81
N LYS A 373 22.00 13.55 18.57
CA LYS A 373 22.83 12.72 17.69
C LYS A 373 22.76 11.23 18.02
N LYS A 374 22.74 10.88 19.31
CA LYS A 374 22.60 9.50 19.81
C LYS A 374 21.42 8.77 19.16
N TYR A 375 20.23 9.39 19.16
CA TYR A 375 19.02 8.76 18.63
C TYR A 375 18.98 8.77 17.10
N ARG A 376 19.57 9.79 16.45
CA ARG A 376 19.74 9.80 15.00
C ARG A 376 20.60 8.63 14.53
N ASP A 377 21.75 8.45 15.16
CA ASP A 377 22.68 7.36 14.85
C ASP A 377 22.00 5.99 15.10
N LEU A 378 21.24 5.86 16.20
CA LEU A 378 20.52 4.64 16.55
C LEU A 378 19.39 4.28 15.56
N ILE A 379 18.59 5.26 15.12
CA ILE A 379 17.54 5.07 14.11
C ILE A 379 18.16 4.61 12.78
N VAL A 380 19.24 5.26 12.35
CA VAL A 380 19.96 4.91 11.11
C VAL A 380 20.56 3.51 11.22
N ALA A 381 21.18 3.16 12.35
CA ALA A 381 21.72 1.82 12.58
C ALA A 381 20.61 0.76 12.54
N SER A 382 19.45 1.06 13.14
CA SER A 382 18.28 0.17 13.15
C SER A 382 17.70 -0.05 11.75
N LEU A 383 17.68 0.98 10.89
CA LEU A 383 17.24 0.87 9.49
C LEU A 383 18.23 0.07 8.61
N ARG A 384 19.51 0.04 8.99
CA ARG A 384 20.56 -0.71 8.29
C ARG A 384 20.60 -2.19 8.70
N VAL A 385 19.74 -2.63 9.63
CA VAL A 385 19.60 -4.04 9.97
C VAL A 385 18.77 -4.73 8.88
N ASP A 386 19.42 -5.59 8.11
CA ASP A 386 18.77 -6.39 7.06
C ASP A 386 18.17 -7.67 7.66
N LEU A 387 17.10 -7.51 8.42
CA LEU A 387 16.34 -8.61 9.03
C LEU A 387 14.84 -8.39 8.88
N GLN A 388 14.21 -9.17 8.02
CA GLN A 388 12.75 -9.22 7.92
C GLN A 388 12.20 -10.11 9.05
N PHE A 389 11.53 -9.50 10.03
CA PHE A 389 11.11 -10.22 11.23
C PHE A 389 10.07 -11.32 10.95
N SER A 390 9.16 -11.13 9.98
CA SER A 390 8.21 -12.17 9.57
C SER A 390 8.91 -13.42 9.03
N GLN A 391 9.94 -13.23 8.19
CA GLN A 391 10.77 -14.30 7.63
C GLN A 391 11.52 -15.04 8.76
N PHE A 392 12.02 -14.29 9.75
CA PHE A 392 12.64 -14.88 10.94
C PHE A 392 11.65 -15.71 11.76
N LEU A 393 10.43 -15.22 12.02
CA LEU A 393 9.39 -15.95 12.75
C LEU A 393 8.96 -17.26 12.08
N GLN A 394 9.13 -17.36 10.76
CA GLN A 394 8.85 -18.56 9.96
C GLN A 394 10.09 -19.43 9.74
N ALA A 395 11.24 -19.04 10.28
CA ALA A 395 12.53 -19.70 10.06
C ALA A 395 12.98 -19.77 8.58
N GLU A 396 12.49 -18.85 7.74
CA GLU A 396 13.02 -18.64 6.39
C GLU A 396 14.45 -18.07 6.47
N ALA A 397 14.68 -17.12 7.38
CA ALA A 397 15.99 -16.52 7.66
C ALA A 397 16.96 -17.52 8.31
N THR A 398 18.26 -17.22 8.21
CA THR A 398 19.36 -18.04 8.76
C THR A 398 20.01 -17.37 9.98
N PRO A 399 20.81 -18.10 10.77
CA PRO A 399 21.66 -17.52 11.81
C PRO A 399 22.52 -16.34 11.34
N ALA A 400 23.05 -16.37 10.11
CA ALA A 400 23.84 -15.28 9.56
C ALA A 400 23.09 -13.94 9.49
N ASN A 401 21.76 -13.95 9.29
CA ASN A 401 20.96 -12.71 9.34
C ASN A 401 20.99 -12.07 10.73
N LEU A 402 21.11 -12.86 11.81
CA LEU A 402 21.23 -12.33 13.17
C LEU A 402 22.63 -11.77 13.48
N VAL A 403 23.68 -12.24 12.78
CA VAL A 403 25.03 -11.66 12.90
C VAL A 403 25.03 -10.20 12.45
N VAL A 404 24.39 -9.91 11.32
CA VAL A 404 24.27 -8.54 10.79
C VAL A 404 23.59 -7.63 11.82
N MET A 405 22.49 -8.10 12.42
CA MET A 405 21.81 -7.36 13.48
C MET A 405 22.73 -7.12 14.68
N LYS A 406 23.45 -8.15 15.15
CA LYS A 406 24.37 -8.05 16.28
C LYS A 406 25.46 -7.02 15.99
N ASP A 407 26.07 -7.07 14.81
CA ASP A 407 27.15 -6.16 14.41
C ASP A 407 26.70 -4.70 14.28
N LYS A 408 25.52 -4.46 13.70
CA LYS A 408 24.99 -3.09 13.52
C LYS A 408 24.53 -2.46 14.83
N LEU A 409 24.02 -3.25 15.78
CA LEU A 409 23.47 -2.75 17.04
C LEU A 409 24.47 -2.79 18.21
N ARG A 410 25.55 -3.57 18.11
CA ARG A 410 26.62 -3.66 19.14
C ARG A 410 27.17 -2.30 19.61
N PRO A 411 27.38 -1.27 18.75
CA PRO A 411 27.86 0.03 19.21
C PRO A 411 26.95 0.71 20.24
N TYR A 412 25.66 0.37 20.24
CA TYR A 412 24.63 0.94 21.12
C TYR A 412 24.28 0.04 22.31
N ARG A 413 25.00 -1.09 22.48
CA ARG A 413 24.80 -2.05 23.56
C ARG A 413 23.33 -2.50 23.66
N ASP A 414 22.88 -2.81 24.88
CA ASP A 414 21.53 -3.27 25.19
C ASP A 414 20.42 -2.33 24.70
N GLU A 415 20.66 -1.02 24.73
CA GLU A 415 19.69 -0.03 24.26
C GLU A 415 19.42 -0.17 22.77
N GLY A 416 20.45 -0.53 21.97
CA GLY A 416 20.31 -0.76 20.54
C GLY A 416 19.36 -1.90 20.21
N PHE A 417 19.57 -3.06 20.83
CA PHE A 417 18.71 -4.23 20.67
C PHE A 417 17.29 -3.95 21.13
N ALA A 418 17.13 -3.35 22.31
CA ALA A 418 15.82 -3.09 22.87
C ALA A 418 15.01 -2.08 22.03
N PHE A 419 15.67 -1.04 21.52
CA PHE A 419 15.05 -0.05 20.64
C PHE A 419 14.61 -0.66 19.30
N PHE A 420 15.46 -1.50 18.69
CA PHE A 420 15.11 -2.21 17.46
C PHE A 420 13.95 -3.19 17.65
N CYS A 421 13.98 -4.01 18.71
CA CYS A 421 12.89 -4.94 19.04
C CYS A 421 11.56 -4.21 19.29
N PHE A 422 11.61 -3.09 20.03
CA PHE A 422 10.41 -2.28 20.27
C PHE A 422 9.86 -1.63 19.00
N ARG A 423 10.74 -1.17 18.10
CA ARG A 423 10.34 -0.68 16.78
C ARG A 423 9.54 -1.74 16.02
N ILE A 424 10.05 -2.97 15.89
CA ILE A 424 9.34 -4.05 15.19
C ILE A 424 8.00 -4.33 15.87
N PHE A 425 7.98 -4.43 17.20
CA PHE A 425 6.74 -4.70 17.95
C PHE A 425 5.68 -3.63 17.69
N ALA A 426 6.02 -2.35 17.82
CA ALA A 426 5.10 -1.24 17.59
C ALA A 426 4.60 -1.16 16.14
N GLN A 427 5.46 -1.42 15.15
CA GLN A 427 5.08 -1.52 13.73
C GLN A 427 4.04 -2.61 13.50
N MET A 428 4.23 -3.77 14.13
CA MET A 428 3.33 -4.91 13.98
C MET A 428 1.97 -4.63 14.63
N CYS A 429 1.94 -3.98 15.80
CA CYS A 429 0.68 -3.50 16.39
C CYS A 429 -0.09 -2.57 15.42
N GLY A 430 0.62 -1.73 14.66
CA GLY A 430 0.06 -0.84 13.65
C GLY A 430 -0.30 -1.49 12.30
N LYS A 431 0.06 -2.75 12.02
CA LYS A 431 -0.04 -3.38 10.68
C LYS A 431 -1.45 -3.31 10.06
N LEU A 432 -2.49 -3.35 10.89
CA LEU A 432 -3.89 -3.27 10.46
C LEU A 432 -4.57 -1.90 10.70
N GLY A 433 -3.78 -0.83 10.80
CA GLY A 433 -4.28 0.52 11.07
C GLY A 433 -5.31 1.04 10.05
N SER A 434 -5.18 0.65 8.77
CA SER A 434 -6.15 0.97 7.71
C SER A 434 -7.53 0.33 7.91
N LYS A 435 -7.61 -0.74 8.70
CA LYS A 435 -8.88 -1.37 9.09
C LYS A 435 -9.47 -0.71 10.34
N SER A 436 -8.62 -0.38 11.31
CA SER A 436 -9.03 0.37 12.50
C SER A 436 -7.85 1.08 13.15
N LEU A 437 -8.05 2.37 13.46
CA LEU A 437 -7.18 3.16 14.33
C LEU A 437 -7.66 3.20 15.79
N LYS A 438 -8.70 2.45 16.13
CA LYS A 438 -9.24 2.43 17.48
C LYS A 438 -8.49 1.43 18.37
N CYS A 439 -7.92 0.37 17.84
CA CYS A 439 -7.16 -0.58 18.65
C CYS A 439 -6.03 -1.21 17.83
N SER A 440 -5.18 -2.00 18.48
CA SER A 440 -4.19 -2.80 17.76
C SER A 440 -4.86 -4.10 17.28
N LEU A 441 -5.54 -4.05 16.14
CA LEU A 441 -6.22 -5.23 15.58
C LEU A 441 -5.27 -6.39 15.25
N PHE A 442 -4.01 -6.10 14.93
CA PHE A 442 -3.04 -7.13 14.57
C PHE A 442 -2.49 -7.88 15.79
N MET A 443 -2.13 -7.16 16.86
CA MET A 443 -1.50 -7.77 18.04
C MET A 443 -2.54 -8.37 19.00
N ASP A 444 -3.20 -9.42 18.52
CA ASP A 444 -4.10 -10.27 19.31
C ASP A 444 -3.29 -11.37 20.05
N GLU A 445 -3.96 -12.24 20.81
CA GLU A 445 -3.28 -13.28 21.58
C GLU A 445 -2.53 -14.27 20.68
N SER A 446 -3.13 -14.69 19.57
CA SER A 446 -2.53 -15.64 18.64
C SER A 446 -1.27 -15.06 18.00
N GLN A 447 -1.33 -13.81 17.54
CA GLN A 447 -0.18 -13.12 16.96
C GLN A 447 0.89 -12.88 18.01
N PHE A 448 0.53 -12.48 19.23
CA PHE A 448 1.50 -12.27 20.30
C PHE A 448 2.25 -13.56 20.68
N GLN A 449 1.55 -14.70 20.82
CA GLN A 449 2.19 -15.99 21.09
C GLN A 449 3.12 -16.45 19.96
N ARG A 450 2.85 -16.04 18.71
CA ARG A 450 3.77 -16.25 17.59
C ARG A 450 4.97 -15.30 17.63
N PHE A 451 4.76 -14.06 18.05
CA PHE A 451 5.73 -12.98 18.02
C PHE A 451 6.77 -13.09 19.14
N ARG A 452 6.31 -13.44 20.36
CA ARG A 452 7.12 -13.44 21.58
C ARG A 452 8.41 -14.27 21.48
N PRO A 453 8.41 -15.55 21.02
CA PRO A 453 9.66 -16.32 20.95
C PRO A 453 10.70 -15.69 20.02
N GLY A 454 10.25 -14.97 18.98
CA GLY A 454 11.15 -14.21 18.12
C GLY A 454 11.79 -13.03 18.86
N LEU A 455 11.00 -12.28 19.64
CA LEU A 455 11.54 -11.20 20.47
C LEU A 455 12.52 -11.69 21.53
N ASP A 456 12.22 -12.81 22.17
CA ASP A 456 13.08 -13.44 23.17
C ASP A 456 14.43 -13.81 22.53
N ALA A 457 14.41 -14.42 21.35
CA ALA A 457 15.62 -14.76 20.62
C ALA A 457 16.45 -13.55 20.17
N LEU A 458 15.80 -12.46 19.75
CA LEU A 458 16.51 -11.22 19.43
C LEU A 458 17.13 -10.56 20.67
N GLN A 459 16.53 -10.73 21.84
CA GLN A 459 17.10 -10.27 23.11
C GLN A 459 18.26 -11.15 23.57
N ASP A 460 18.18 -12.46 23.35
CA ASP A 460 19.26 -13.40 23.62
C ASP A 460 20.56 -13.03 22.88
N LEU A 461 20.49 -12.37 21.72
CA LEU A 461 21.69 -11.88 20.99
C LEU A 461 22.55 -10.89 21.80
N ARG A 462 22.03 -10.33 22.89
CA ARG A 462 22.80 -9.49 23.82
C ARG A 462 23.89 -10.27 24.54
N THR A 463 23.65 -11.55 24.81
CA THR A 463 24.53 -12.40 25.62
C THR A 463 25.01 -13.65 24.87
N LEU A 464 24.24 -14.12 23.90
CA LEU A 464 24.52 -15.31 23.11
C LEU A 464 25.11 -14.97 21.73
N GLU A 465 25.72 -15.99 21.11
CA GLU A 465 26.07 -15.93 19.69
C GLU A 465 24.85 -16.17 18.80
N ALA A 466 24.92 -15.68 17.56
CA ALA A 466 23.81 -15.69 16.62
C ALA A 466 23.23 -17.09 16.40
N GLU A 467 24.09 -18.11 16.26
CA GLU A 467 23.65 -19.49 16.10
C GLU A 467 22.93 -20.02 17.36
N ALA A 468 23.43 -19.72 18.55
CA ALA A 468 22.83 -20.17 19.80
C ALA A 468 21.45 -19.53 20.02
N ALA A 469 21.32 -18.22 19.77
CA ALA A 469 20.04 -17.51 19.86
C ALA A 469 19.03 -18.05 18.84
N TYR A 470 19.46 -18.33 17.60
CA TYR A 470 18.61 -18.92 16.57
C TYR A 470 18.17 -20.36 16.93
N ASN A 471 19.07 -21.16 17.49
CA ASN A 471 18.76 -22.51 17.93
C ASN A 471 17.75 -22.50 19.10
N ASN A 472 17.90 -21.58 20.05
CA ASN A 472 16.91 -21.38 21.13
C ASN A 472 15.53 -21.01 20.55
N PHE A 473 15.48 -20.10 19.58
CA PHE A 473 14.24 -19.76 18.87
C PHE A 473 13.59 -20.99 18.25
N LEU A 474 14.35 -21.78 17.49
CA LEU A 474 13.85 -23.00 16.85
C LEU A 474 13.36 -24.03 17.87
N LEU A 475 14.02 -24.18 19.02
CA LEU A 475 13.57 -25.07 20.08
C LEU A 475 12.22 -24.60 20.67
N LEU A 476 12.13 -23.32 21.04
CA LEU A 476 10.91 -22.72 21.58
C LEU A 476 9.72 -22.84 20.62
N ARG A 477 9.96 -22.74 19.31
CA ARG A 477 8.93 -22.81 18.27
C ARG A 477 8.62 -24.23 17.79
N GLY A 478 9.64 -25.07 17.64
CA GLY A 478 9.55 -26.40 17.04
C GLY A 478 9.21 -27.51 18.04
N SER A 479 9.47 -27.34 19.34
CA SER A 479 9.04 -28.30 20.35
C SER A 479 9.01 -27.71 21.76
N LYS A 480 7.80 -27.61 22.33
CA LYS A 480 7.63 -27.27 23.76
C LYS A 480 8.23 -28.31 24.72
N ALA A 481 8.65 -29.47 24.21
CA ALA A 481 9.11 -30.61 25.01
C ALA A 481 10.64 -30.84 24.95
N MET A 482 11.39 -30.07 24.17
CA MET A 482 12.84 -30.25 24.02
C MET A 482 13.64 -29.08 24.60
N SER A 483 14.64 -29.39 25.44
CA SER A 483 15.57 -28.40 26.01
C SER A 483 16.83 -28.18 25.16
N ARG A 484 17.13 -29.09 24.22
CA ARG A 484 18.24 -29.00 23.26
C ARG A 484 17.98 -29.93 22.06
N PHE A 485 18.64 -29.68 20.94
CA PHE A 485 18.65 -30.64 19.83
C PHE A 485 19.49 -31.88 20.20
N ALA A 486 18.93 -33.07 20.04
CA ALA A 486 19.67 -34.32 20.27
C ALA A 486 20.42 -34.83 19.02
N SER A 487 20.16 -34.24 17.85
CA SER A 487 20.79 -34.57 16.57
C SER A 487 20.58 -33.43 15.55
N ASP A 488 21.33 -33.44 14.45
CA ASP A 488 21.15 -32.52 13.33
C ASP A 488 19.77 -32.67 12.65
N GLU A 489 19.22 -33.88 12.66
CA GLU A 489 17.86 -34.16 12.17
C GLU A 489 16.81 -33.39 12.99
N HIS A 490 16.96 -33.33 14.32
CA HIS A 490 16.04 -32.55 15.16
C HIS A 490 16.11 -31.05 14.87
N LYS A 491 17.30 -30.50 14.57
CA LYS A 491 17.48 -29.09 14.19
C LYS A 491 16.78 -28.79 12.86
N ALA A 492 16.99 -29.65 11.86
CA ALA A 492 16.37 -29.51 10.55
C ALA A 492 14.84 -29.64 10.62
N LEU A 493 14.34 -30.62 11.38
CA LEU A 493 12.90 -30.79 11.63
C LEU A 493 12.30 -29.59 12.35
N ALA A 494 12.98 -29.02 13.36
CA ALA A 494 12.47 -27.82 14.04
C ALA A 494 12.35 -26.62 13.09
N ARG A 495 13.34 -26.41 12.20
CA ARG A 495 13.25 -25.39 11.15
C ARG A 495 12.09 -25.69 10.19
N LEU A 496 11.94 -26.94 9.77
CA LEU A 496 10.88 -27.37 8.86
C LEU A 496 9.48 -27.18 9.46
N LEU A 497 9.31 -27.48 10.75
CA LEU A 497 8.07 -27.25 11.50
C LEU A 497 7.72 -25.75 11.55
N CYS A 498 8.70 -24.88 11.73
CA CYS A 498 8.51 -23.43 11.67
C CYS A 498 8.07 -22.99 10.27
N LEU A 499 8.75 -23.45 9.22
CA LEU A 499 8.40 -23.16 7.83
C LEU A 499 6.98 -23.63 7.51
N GLY A 500 6.62 -24.85 7.91
CA GLY A 500 5.28 -25.42 7.71
C GLY A 500 4.20 -24.84 8.63
N SER A 501 4.54 -23.89 9.50
CA SER A 501 3.65 -23.34 10.53
C SER A 501 2.96 -24.42 11.40
N ALA A 502 3.66 -25.51 11.66
CA ALA A 502 3.17 -26.67 12.39
C ALA A 502 3.45 -26.54 13.90
N TYR A 503 2.64 -25.73 14.58
CA TYR A 503 2.85 -25.38 16.00
C TYR A 503 2.10 -26.25 17.00
N ASP A 504 1.17 -27.08 16.52
CA ASP A 504 0.45 -28.09 17.31
C ASP A 504 0.92 -29.50 16.97
N HIS A 505 0.65 -30.45 17.88
CA HIS A 505 1.09 -31.85 17.72
C HIS A 505 0.59 -32.48 16.42
N HIS A 506 -0.67 -32.24 16.05
CA HIS A 506 -1.26 -32.86 14.86
C HIS A 506 -0.62 -32.37 13.56
N CYS A 507 -0.45 -31.05 13.41
CA CYS A 507 0.24 -30.48 12.28
C CYS A 507 1.72 -30.90 12.23
N GLY A 508 2.36 -31.02 13.40
CA GLY A 508 3.74 -31.48 13.52
C GLY A 508 3.92 -32.92 13.06
N ASP A 509 3.05 -33.83 13.51
CA ASP A 509 3.08 -35.25 13.14
C ASP A 509 2.94 -35.45 11.63
N ILE A 510 2.02 -34.71 10.98
CA ILE A 510 1.83 -34.76 9.53
C ILE A 510 3.12 -34.40 8.77
N LEU A 511 3.85 -33.38 9.25
CA LEU A 511 5.08 -32.93 8.60
C LEU A 511 6.25 -33.88 8.88
N CYS A 512 6.37 -34.40 10.10
CA CYS A 512 7.33 -35.44 10.47
C CYS A 512 7.11 -36.73 9.65
N ASP A 513 5.87 -37.16 9.47
CA ASP A 513 5.51 -38.30 8.63
C ASP A 513 5.89 -38.06 7.17
N ALA A 514 5.67 -36.84 6.66
CA ALA A 514 6.09 -36.48 5.32
C ALA A 514 7.61 -36.53 5.15
N PHE A 515 8.36 -36.03 6.13
CA PHE A 515 9.82 -36.12 6.17
C PHE A 515 10.30 -37.58 6.26
N ASN A 516 9.62 -38.43 7.03
CA ASN A 516 9.93 -39.85 7.16
C ASN A 516 9.69 -40.67 5.89
N LYS A 517 8.87 -40.17 4.95
CA LYS A 517 8.67 -40.78 3.63
C LYS A 517 9.79 -40.44 2.64
N LEU A 518 10.73 -39.57 2.99
CA LEU A 518 11.94 -39.34 2.21
C LEU A 518 12.93 -40.49 2.42
N THR A 519 13.68 -40.82 1.36
CA THR A 519 14.80 -41.75 1.43
C THR A 519 15.91 -41.19 2.33
N SER A 520 16.80 -42.06 2.83
CA SER A 520 17.93 -41.63 3.67
C SER A 520 18.82 -40.60 2.97
N ALA A 521 19.04 -40.74 1.65
CA ALA A 521 19.81 -39.76 0.87
C ALA A 521 19.08 -38.41 0.78
N GLU A 522 17.79 -38.39 0.46
CA GLU A 522 16.98 -37.18 0.40
C GLU A 522 16.91 -36.46 1.75
N LYS A 523 16.82 -37.20 2.87
CA LYS A 523 16.86 -36.61 4.21
C LYS A 523 18.19 -35.91 4.47
N VAL A 524 19.32 -36.56 4.14
CA VAL A 524 20.65 -35.98 4.36
C VAL A 524 20.84 -34.69 3.55
N GLU A 525 20.44 -34.69 2.27
CA GLU A 525 20.47 -33.49 1.43
C GLU A 525 19.66 -32.34 2.05
N LEU A 526 18.40 -32.61 2.41
CA LEU A 526 17.51 -31.61 2.97
C LEU A 526 18.02 -31.09 4.32
N MET A 527 18.53 -31.97 5.19
CA MET A 527 19.10 -31.59 6.48
C MET A 527 20.30 -30.68 6.32
N GLN A 528 21.20 -30.98 5.38
CA GLN A 528 22.34 -30.11 5.09
C GLN A 528 21.87 -28.72 4.66
N TRP A 529 20.82 -28.65 3.84
CA TRP A 529 20.28 -27.36 3.39
C TRP A 529 19.64 -26.55 4.52
N LEU A 530 18.81 -27.20 5.33
CA LEU A 530 18.07 -26.56 6.41
C LEU A 530 18.97 -26.18 7.59
N ASN A 531 20.07 -26.89 7.82
CA ASN A 531 20.99 -26.61 8.92
C ASN A 531 22.10 -25.61 8.57
N ALA A 532 22.28 -25.28 7.29
CA ALA A 532 23.27 -24.31 6.83
C ALA A 532 23.07 -22.95 7.53
N ASP A 533 24.06 -22.54 8.33
CA ASP A 533 23.98 -21.37 9.20
C ASP A 533 24.30 -20.05 8.50
N GLY A 534 25.01 -20.09 7.36
CA GLY A 534 25.56 -18.92 6.66
C GLY A 534 26.75 -18.26 7.35
N ILE A 535 27.21 -18.82 8.46
CA ILE A 535 28.33 -18.32 9.28
C ILE A 535 29.55 -19.20 9.04
N SER A 536 29.47 -20.45 9.52
CA SER A 536 30.51 -21.47 9.35
C SER A 536 30.28 -22.32 8.10
N GLN A 537 29.02 -22.56 7.75
CA GLN A 537 28.55 -23.31 6.60
C GLN A 537 28.02 -22.31 5.57
N LYS A 538 28.85 -21.99 4.57
CA LYS A 538 28.51 -21.03 3.52
C LYS A 538 28.24 -21.71 2.16
N PRO A 539 27.26 -21.21 1.38
CA PRO A 539 26.37 -20.09 1.74
C PRO A 539 25.25 -20.50 2.71
N GLY A 540 24.72 -19.53 3.45
CA GLY A 540 23.44 -19.67 4.14
C GLY A 540 22.28 -19.43 3.17
N TYR A 541 21.19 -20.18 3.30
CA TYR A 541 20.04 -20.08 2.40
C TYR A 541 18.81 -19.50 3.13
N VAL A 542 18.38 -18.32 2.69
CA VAL A 542 17.10 -17.73 3.07
C VAL A 542 16.03 -18.26 2.13
N LEU A 543 15.07 -19.03 2.66
CA LEU A 543 14.08 -19.76 1.86
C LEU A 543 12.77 -18.98 1.76
N LEU A 544 12.78 -17.89 1.00
CA LEU A 544 11.62 -16.99 0.89
C LEU A 544 10.44 -17.68 0.20
N HIS A 545 9.27 -17.61 0.82
CA HIS A 545 8.01 -18.27 0.43
C HIS A 545 7.98 -19.80 0.61
N ALA A 546 8.97 -20.42 1.25
CA ALA A 546 8.89 -21.84 1.62
C ALA A 546 7.64 -22.19 2.45
N PRO A 547 7.16 -21.35 3.41
CA PRO A 547 5.90 -21.57 4.11
C PRO A 547 4.70 -21.68 3.17
N ALA A 548 4.64 -20.86 2.12
CA ALA A 548 3.57 -20.91 1.14
C ALA A 548 3.61 -22.21 0.31
N VAL A 549 4.80 -22.67 -0.07
CA VAL A 549 4.99 -23.98 -0.73
C VAL A 549 4.42 -25.11 0.13
N LEU A 550 4.82 -25.17 1.40
CA LEU A 550 4.40 -26.23 2.32
C LEU A 550 2.90 -26.16 2.62
N GLN A 551 2.36 -24.95 2.82
CA GLN A 551 0.93 -24.76 3.09
C GLN A 551 0.07 -25.17 1.88
N ASN A 552 0.45 -24.75 0.66
CA ASN A 552 -0.28 -25.12 -0.55
C ASN A 552 -0.20 -26.63 -0.80
N ALA A 553 0.99 -27.24 -0.62
CA ALA A 553 1.16 -28.69 -0.75
C ALA A 553 0.38 -29.50 0.31
N LYS A 554 0.19 -28.95 1.52
CA LYS A 554 -0.63 -29.58 2.57
C LYS A 554 -2.11 -29.60 2.18
N VAL A 555 -2.61 -28.54 1.55
CA VAL A 555 -4.01 -28.42 1.11
C VAL A 555 -4.25 -29.18 -0.20
N ASN A 556 -3.30 -29.13 -1.13
CA ASN A 556 -3.40 -29.80 -2.42
C ASN A 556 -2.99 -31.28 -2.32
N ARG A 557 -4.00 -32.15 -2.33
CA ARG A 557 -3.82 -33.61 -2.23
C ARG A 557 -3.02 -34.22 -3.38
N ALA A 558 -3.04 -33.62 -4.56
CA ALA A 558 -2.26 -34.10 -5.70
C ALA A 558 -0.76 -33.85 -5.53
N VAL A 559 -0.40 -32.84 -4.74
CA VAL A 559 1.00 -32.52 -4.43
C VAL A 559 1.44 -33.27 -3.18
N GLY A 560 0.82 -32.96 -2.04
CA GLY A 560 1.22 -33.48 -0.73
C GLY A 560 2.59 -32.99 -0.26
N LEU A 561 2.79 -32.99 1.06
CA LEU A 561 4.04 -32.55 1.67
C LEU A 561 5.29 -33.35 1.22
N PRO A 562 5.27 -34.69 1.05
CA PRO A 562 6.46 -35.41 0.59
C PRO A 562 6.98 -34.92 -0.76
N SER A 563 6.10 -34.61 -1.71
CA SER A 563 6.48 -34.08 -3.02
C SER A 563 7.03 -32.66 -2.92
N ALA A 564 6.46 -31.82 -2.04
CA ALA A 564 7.02 -30.50 -1.75
C ALA A 564 8.45 -30.60 -1.20
N LEU A 565 8.72 -31.51 -0.25
CA LEU A 565 10.07 -31.71 0.28
C LEU A 565 11.05 -32.22 -0.78
N ARG A 566 10.62 -33.11 -1.68
CA ARG A 566 11.44 -33.55 -2.82
C ARG A 566 11.71 -32.43 -3.83
N MET A 567 10.73 -31.55 -4.06
CA MET A 567 10.93 -30.36 -4.89
C MET A 567 11.95 -29.41 -4.27
N LEU A 568 11.91 -29.23 -2.95
CA LEU A 568 12.93 -28.47 -2.23
C LEU A 568 14.33 -29.07 -2.44
N ASN A 569 14.50 -30.39 -2.34
CA ASN A 569 15.78 -31.05 -2.69
C ASN A 569 16.17 -30.84 -4.16
N LYS A 570 15.23 -30.89 -5.10
CA LYS A 570 15.48 -30.62 -6.52
C LYS A 570 16.06 -29.21 -6.70
N VAL A 571 15.48 -28.20 -6.05
CA VAL A 571 15.97 -26.81 -6.05
C VAL A 571 17.36 -26.73 -5.45
N GLN A 572 17.60 -27.35 -4.29
CA GLN A 572 18.91 -27.37 -3.65
C GLN A 572 20.00 -27.91 -4.58
N ARG A 573 19.75 -29.03 -5.27
CA ARG A 573 20.73 -29.62 -6.20
C ARG A 573 21.05 -28.70 -7.36
N MET A 574 20.04 -28.03 -7.91
CA MET A 574 20.25 -27.04 -8.98
C MET A 574 21.08 -25.85 -8.48
N LEU A 575 20.77 -25.33 -7.29
CA LEU A 575 21.53 -24.27 -6.66
C LEU A 575 22.98 -24.70 -6.39
N ALA A 576 23.21 -25.91 -5.88
CA ALA A 576 24.55 -26.43 -5.64
C ALA A 576 25.39 -26.50 -6.93
N ALA A 577 24.78 -26.94 -8.04
CA ALA A 577 25.43 -26.98 -9.34
C ALA A 577 25.81 -25.57 -9.87
N GLU A 578 24.95 -24.58 -9.67
CA GLU A 578 25.19 -23.20 -10.12
C GLU A 578 26.11 -22.40 -9.18
N THR A 579 26.06 -22.68 -7.88
CA THR A 579 26.90 -22.01 -6.86
C THR A 579 28.37 -22.47 -6.98
N LEU A 580 28.61 -23.74 -7.35
CA LEU A 580 29.95 -24.23 -7.68
C LEU A 580 30.59 -23.50 -8.87
N ALA A 581 29.78 -22.89 -9.74
CA ALA A 581 30.24 -22.13 -10.91
C ALA A 581 30.42 -20.62 -10.63
N SER A 582 29.96 -20.11 -9.48
CA SER A 582 29.94 -18.68 -9.15
C SER A 582 30.82 -18.32 -7.94
N ARG A 583 31.03 -17.02 -7.71
CA ARG A 583 31.89 -16.51 -6.61
C ARG A 583 31.33 -16.93 -5.24
N PRO A 584 32.19 -17.15 -4.22
CA PRO A 584 31.73 -17.47 -2.87
C PRO A 584 30.92 -16.30 -2.29
N THR A 585 29.61 -16.48 -2.15
CA THR A 585 28.72 -15.57 -1.44
C THR A 585 28.46 -16.11 -0.03
N SER A 586 28.27 -15.22 0.94
CA SER A 586 27.98 -15.65 2.32
C SER A 586 26.51 -16.01 2.50
N ASN A 587 25.60 -15.33 1.79
CA ASN A 587 24.15 -15.53 1.86
C ASN A 587 23.52 -15.61 0.46
N VAL A 588 22.58 -16.54 0.32
CA VAL A 588 21.75 -16.73 -0.88
C VAL A 588 20.28 -16.63 -0.48
N VAL A 589 19.55 -15.69 -1.09
CA VAL A 589 18.10 -15.56 -0.93
C VAL A 589 17.42 -16.31 -2.07
N VAL A 590 16.65 -17.33 -1.74
CA VAL A 590 15.96 -18.19 -2.72
C VAL A 590 14.47 -17.85 -2.73
N HIS A 591 13.99 -17.25 -3.81
CA HIS A 591 12.56 -16.99 -4.01
C HIS A 591 11.86 -18.23 -4.55
N LEU A 592 10.99 -18.82 -3.73
CA LEU A 592 10.19 -20.01 -4.05
C LEU A 592 8.75 -19.68 -4.45
N GLY A 593 8.45 -18.42 -4.77
CA GLY A 593 7.09 -17.94 -5.05
C GLY A 593 6.39 -18.71 -6.18
N HIS A 594 7.06 -18.91 -7.32
CA HIS A 594 6.48 -19.66 -8.42
C HIS A 594 6.29 -21.16 -8.10
N ILE A 595 7.12 -21.73 -7.21
CA ILE A 595 6.89 -23.09 -6.70
C ILE A 595 5.66 -23.12 -5.79
N ALA A 596 5.45 -22.08 -4.99
CA ALA A 596 4.27 -22.00 -4.13
C ALA A 596 2.99 -21.89 -4.96
N ASP A 597 2.99 -21.04 -6.00
CA ASP A 597 1.87 -20.94 -6.95
C ASP A 597 1.67 -22.29 -7.66
N TRP A 598 2.74 -22.94 -8.12
CA TRP A 598 2.62 -24.26 -8.74
C TRP A 598 2.12 -25.35 -7.79
N ALA A 599 2.52 -25.34 -6.52
CA ALA A 599 2.03 -26.29 -5.52
C ALA A 599 0.52 -26.14 -5.28
N LYS A 600 -0.03 -24.95 -5.55
CA LYS A 600 -1.46 -24.70 -5.49
C LYS A 600 -2.20 -25.26 -6.71
N ASP A 601 -1.60 -25.13 -7.89
CA ASP A 601 -2.29 -25.39 -9.17
C ASP A 601 -2.04 -26.81 -9.73
N ALA A 602 -0.93 -27.45 -9.36
CA ALA A 602 -0.56 -28.78 -9.83
C ALA A 602 -1.63 -29.83 -9.50
N GLY A 603 -1.84 -30.78 -10.41
CA GLY A 603 -2.88 -31.79 -10.28
C GLY A 603 -3.19 -32.47 -11.60
N PRO A 604 -4.21 -33.34 -11.65
CA PRO A 604 -4.53 -34.15 -12.83
C PRO A 604 -4.70 -33.33 -14.12
N GLU A 605 -5.20 -32.10 -14.00
CA GLU A 605 -5.48 -31.22 -15.15
C GLU A 605 -4.27 -30.40 -15.61
N HIS A 606 -3.27 -30.21 -14.75
CA HIS A 606 -2.15 -29.29 -15.00
C HIS A 606 -0.80 -30.00 -15.07
N GLY A 607 -0.71 -31.23 -14.56
CA GLY A 607 0.48 -32.09 -14.58
C GLY A 607 1.04 -32.41 -13.19
N ASP A 608 1.95 -33.38 -13.15
CA ASP A 608 2.63 -33.81 -11.92
C ASP A 608 3.55 -32.70 -11.41
N PHE A 609 3.40 -32.37 -10.12
CA PHE A 609 4.18 -31.36 -9.44
C PHE A 609 5.68 -31.57 -9.58
N LEU A 610 6.18 -32.80 -9.44
CA LEU A 610 7.62 -33.10 -9.47
C LEU A 610 8.23 -33.06 -10.88
N GLN A 611 7.40 -33.25 -11.90
CA GLN A 611 7.82 -33.25 -13.30
C GLN A 611 8.00 -31.84 -13.87
N ALA A 612 7.57 -30.79 -13.17
CA ALA A 612 7.75 -29.42 -13.62
C ALA A 612 9.24 -29.09 -13.88
N GLY A 613 9.48 -28.45 -15.02
CA GLY A 613 10.78 -27.91 -15.37
C GLY A 613 11.10 -26.71 -14.48
N LEU A 614 12.34 -26.62 -13.99
CA LEU A 614 12.79 -25.50 -13.19
C LEU A 614 13.89 -24.74 -13.94
N SER A 615 13.89 -23.42 -13.80
CA SER A 615 15.03 -22.60 -14.21
C SER A 615 15.36 -21.59 -13.10
N LEU A 616 16.64 -21.30 -12.94
CA LEU A 616 17.14 -20.37 -11.95
C LEU A 616 17.48 -19.05 -12.63
N ARG A 617 17.03 -17.94 -12.03
CA ARG A 617 17.42 -16.60 -12.41
C ARG A 617 18.17 -15.97 -11.25
N ALA A 618 19.48 -15.83 -11.41
CA ALA A 618 20.37 -15.24 -10.43
C ALA A 618 20.51 -13.73 -10.67
N GLU A 619 20.27 -12.93 -9.64
CA GLU A 619 20.48 -11.49 -9.61
C GLU A 619 21.32 -11.14 -8.38
N GLY A 620 22.34 -10.29 -8.54
CA GLY A 620 23.23 -9.98 -7.42
C GLY A 620 23.93 -8.65 -7.58
N THR A 621 23.90 -7.86 -6.51
CA THR A 621 24.77 -6.70 -6.31
C THR A 621 25.47 -6.88 -4.95
N GLY A 622 26.78 -7.16 -4.95
CA GLY A 622 27.59 -7.24 -3.72
C GLY A 622 27.64 -8.61 -3.03
N GLU A 623 27.37 -8.65 -1.72
CA GLU A 623 27.63 -9.80 -0.82
C GLU A 623 26.51 -10.85 -0.73
N ALA A 624 25.32 -10.54 -1.26
CA ALA A 624 24.15 -11.42 -1.29
C ALA A 624 23.74 -11.74 -2.72
N LEU A 625 23.43 -13.02 -2.98
CA LEU A 625 22.88 -13.49 -4.24
C LEU A 625 21.39 -13.74 -4.09
N VAL A 626 20.56 -13.14 -4.93
CA VAL A 626 19.13 -13.41 -5.00
C VAL A 626 18.89 -14.38 -6.16
N VAL A 627 18.27 -15.52 -5.89
CA VAL A 627 17.94 -16.53 -6.90
C VAL A 627 16.44 -16.72 -6.94
N THR A 628 15.83 -16.43 -8.09
CA THR A 628 14.41 -16.68 -8.34
C THR A 628 14.26 -18.01 -9.06
N VAL A 629 13.48 -18.91 -8.46
CA VAL A 629 13.16 -20.21 -9.06
C VAL A 629 11.91 -20.08 -9.91
N ASN A 630 12.06 -20.23 -11.22
CA ASN A 630 10.95 -20.23 -12.16
C ASN A 630 10.47 -21.66 -12.40
N VAL A 631 9.15 -21.82 -12.49
CA VAL A 631 8.51 -23.10 -12.76
C VAL A 631 7.91 -23.07 -14.17
N ARG A 632 8.25 -24.08 -14.96
CA ARG A 632 7.60 -24.40 -16.24
C ARG A 632 6.74 -25.65 -16.02
N PRO A 633 5.41 -25.53 -16.03
CA PRO A 633 4.53 -26.70 -15.99
C PRO A 633 4.88 -27.68 -17.12
N PRO A 634 4.74 -29.00 -16.89
CA PRO A 634 4.93 -29.97 -17.97
C PRO A 634 3.92 -29.70 -19.09
N ASN A 635 4.36 -29.78 -20.35
CA ASN A 635 3.49 -29.49 -21.49
C ASN A 635 2.41 -30.59 -21.59
N PRO A 636 1.10 -30.27 -21.57
CA PRO A 636 0.05 -31.28 -21.68
C PRO A 636 0.13 -32.09 -22.98
N GLU A 637 0.66 -31.48 -24.05
CA GLU A 637 0.83 -32.15 -25.35
C GLU A 637 1.95 -33.20 -25.33
N GLU A 638 3.03 -33.00 -24.55
CA GLU A 638 4.11 -33.98 -24.41
C GLU A 638 3.71 -35.20 -23.55
N LEU A 639 2.70 -35.05 -22.68
CA LEU A 639 2.17 -36.12 -21.83
C LEU A 639 1.27 -37.10 -22.59
N HIS A 640 0.66 -36.69 -23.70
CA HIS A 640 -0.15 -37.57 -24.53
C HIS A 640 0.68 -38.45 -25.49
N ASP A 641 1.92 -38.05 -25.80
CA ASP A 641 2.80 -38.83 -26.67
C ASP A 641 3.58 -39.93 -25.93
N SER A 642 3.79 -39.81 -24.60
CA SER A 642 4.52 -40.83 -23.84
C SER A 642 3.73 -42.12 -23.60
N ASP A 643 2.40 -42.07 -23.60
CA ASP A 643 1.54 -43.26 -23.45
C ASP A 643 1.33 -44.00 -24.80
N ASN A 644 1.72 -43.41 -25.93
CA ASN A 644 1.69 -44.04 -27.26
C ASN A 644 3.07 -44.50 -27.76
N ALA A 645 4.13 -44.26 -26.99
CA ALA A 645 5.52 -44.53 -27.41
C ALA A 645 5.89 -46.02 -27.49
N ASP A 646 5.03 -46.94 -27.04
CA ASP A 646 5.24 -48.40 -27.20
C ASP A 646 4.64 -48.99 -28.50
N ALA A 647 4.03 -48.18 -29.37
CA ALA A 647 3.39 -48.68 -30.61
C ALA A 647 3.89 -48.03 -31.92
N SER A 648 4.72 -46.99 -31.89
CA SER A 648 5.08 -46.23 -33.11
C SER A 648 6.58 -46.06 -33.36
N SER A 649 7.42 -47.01 -32.92
CA SER A 649 8.88 -46.95 -33.09
C SER A 649 9.42 -47.46 -34.45
N VAL A 650 8.59 -47.55 -35.51
CA VAL A 650 9.04 -48.15 -36.80
C VAL A 650 8.74 -47.30 -38.05
N ALA A 651 8.04 -46.17 -37.99
CA ALA A 651 7.54 -45.53 -39.23
C ALA A 651 8.19 -44.21 -39.69
N GLU A 652 8.91 -43.44 -38.87
CA GLU A 652 9.32 -42.07 -39.27
C GLU A 652 10.83 -41.79 -39.15
N VAL A 653 11.65 -42.61 -39.82
CA VAL A 653 13.09 -42.30 -40.06
C VAL A 653 13.40 -42.02 -41.54
N MET A 654 12.40 -41.87 -42.42
CA MET A 654 12.69 -41.49 -43.81
C MET A 654 11.64 -40.55 -44.38
N LEU A 655 11.78 -39.24 -44.15
CA LEU A 655 11.73 -38.23 -45.20
C LEU A 655 12.06 -36.84 -44.63
N ALA A 656 13.29 -36.40 -44.89
CA ALA A 656 13.74 -35.04 -44.66
C ALA A 656 13.59 -34.20 -45.94
N GLU A 657 13.40 -32.90 -45.73
CA GLU A 657 13.65 -31.76 -46.64
C GLU A 657 12.71 -31.53 -47.83
N LEU A 658 11.80 -30.54 -47.67
CA LEU A 658 11.73 -29.26 -48.41
C LEU A 658 10.30 -28.70 -48.36
N THR A 659 10.08 -27.55 -47.72
CA THR A 659 9.48 -26.33 -48.34
C THR A 659 9.20 -25.24 -47.30
N GLU A 660 9.58 -24.03 -47.69
CA GLU A 660 9.28 -22.74 -47.06
C GLU A 660 7.86 -22.23 -47.38
N VAL A 661 7.38 -21.32 -46.52
CA VAL A 661 6.26 -20.35 -46.65
C VAL A 661 4.83 -20.90 -46.57
N SER A 662 4.17 -20.69 -45.42
CA SER A 662 2.92 -19.91 -45.31
C SER A 662 2.51 -19.68 -43.85
N GLN A 663 2.10 -18.46 -43.50
CA GLN A 663 1.55 -18.10 -42.19
C GLN A 663 0.11 -18.62 -42.04
N PRO A 664 -0.32 -19.13 -40.86
CA PRO A 664 -1.73 -19.26 -40.55
C PRO A 664 -2.22 -18.12 -39.64
N VAL A 665 -3.39 -17.60 -40.02
CA VAL A 665 -4.26 -16.66 -39.30
C VAL A 665 -4.70 -17.27 -37.95
N PRO A 666 -4.83 -16.48 -36.86
CA PRO A 666 -5.26 -17.02 -35.57
C PRO A 666 -6.73 -17.46 -35.61
N VAL A 667 -6.96 -18.75 -35.36
CA VAL A 667 -8.27 -19.29 -34.99
C VAL A 667 -8.51 -18.94 -33.52
N THR A 668 -9.48 -18.08 -33.27
CA THR A 668 -9.95 -17.75 -31.92
C THR A 668 -10.62 -18.96 -31.30
N VAL A 669 -9.98 -19.58 -30.31
CA VAL A 669 -10.58 -20.56 -29.40
C VAL A 669 -11.51 -19.82 -28.43
N PRO A 670 -12.75 -20.29 -28.19
CA PRO A 670 -13.68 -19.62 -27.28
C PRO A 670 -13.19 -19.72 -25.83
N ASP A 671 -13.12 -18.56 -25.18
CA ASP A 671 -12.68 -18.36 -23.81
C ASP A 671 -13.47 -19.22 -22.80
N THR A 672 -12.81 -20.23 -22.23
CA THR A 672 -13.32 -21.13 -21.20
C THR A 672 -13.70 -20.38 -19.91
N ARG A 673 -13.14 -19.18 -19.67
CA ARG A 673 -13.52 -18.34 -18.52
C ARG A 673 -14.90 -17.73 -18.69
N ALA A 674 -15.31 -17.39 -19.91
CA ALA A 674 -16.66 -16.92 -20.19
C ALA A 674 -17.70 -18.02 -19.92
N ARG A 675 -17.38 -19.28 -20.23
CA ARG A 675 -18.25 -20.43 -19.91
C ARG A 675 -18.38 -20.69 -18.41
N MET A 676 -17.28 -20.65 -17.66
CA MET A 676 -17.32 -20.82 -16.19
C MET A 676 -18.07 -19.66 -15.50
N GLY A 677 -17.87 -18.42 -15.96
CA GLY A 677 -18.62 -17.26 -15.46
C GLY A 677 -20.13 -17.39 -15.70
N TRP A 678 -20.52 -17.92 -16.86
CA TRP A 678 -21.93 -18.16 -17.20
C TRP A 678 -22.55 -19.26 -16.34
N ILE A 679 -21.83 -20.37 -16.11
CA ILE A 679 -22.29 -21.46 -15.25
C ILE A 679 -22.50 -20.95 -13.82
N LEU A 680 -21.51 -20.28 -13.23
CA LEU A 680 -21.60 -19.75 -11.87
C LEU A 680 -22.76 -18.75 -11.72
N PHE A 681 -22.96 -17.88 -12.71
CA PHE A 681 -24.08 -16.94 -12.74
C PHE A 681 -25.43 -17.66 -12.75
N THR A 682 -25.60 -18.68 -13.62
CA THR A 682 -26.85 -19.45 -13.67
C THR A 682 -27.13 -20.22 -12.39
N THR A 683 -26.10 -20.74 -11.72
CA THR A 683 -26.26 -21.48 -10.45
C THR A 683 -26.67 -20.54 -9.31
N VAL A 684 -26.04 -19.37 -9.18
CA VAL A 684 -26.39 -18.37 -8.16
C VAL A 684 -27.79 -17.81 -8.41
N PHE A 685 -28.16 -17.56 -9.66
CA PHE A 685 -29.50 -17.09 -10.03
C PHE A 685 -30.58 -18.13 -9.72
N ALA A 686 -30.32 -19.41 -10.00
CA ALA A 686 -31.24 -20.50 -9.66
C ALA A 686 -31.42 -20.64 -8.14
N LEU A 687 -30.34 -20.53 -7.36
CA LEU A 687 -30.39 -20.58 -5.89
C LEU A 687 -31.17 -19.41 -5.30
N LEU A 688 -30.95 -18.18 -5.78
CA LEU A 688 -31.70 -17.00 -5.32
C LEU A 688 -33.18 -17.10 -5.69
N SER A 689 -33.50 -17.59 -6.89
CA SER A 689 -34.88 -17.82 -7.32
C SER A 689 -35.57 -18.88 -6.45
N ALA A 690 -34.86 -19.96 -6.10
CA ALA A 690 -35.38 -21.00 -5.21
C ALA A 690 -35.62 -20.47 -3.78
N VAL A 691 -34.71 -19.66 -3.23
CA VAL A 691 -34.88 -19.02 -1.92
C VAL A 691 -36.06 -18.06 -1.92
N CYS A 692 -36.21 -17.22 -2.96
CA CYS A 692 -37.37 -16.33 -3.09
C CYS A 692 -38.68 -17.10 -3.21
N LEU A 693 -38.70 -18.22 -3.95
CA LEU A 693 -39.86 -19.09 -4.07
C LEU A 693 -40.20 -19.77 -2.73
N SER A 694 -39.20 -20.27 -2.01
CA SER A 694 -39.39 -20.84 -0.67
C SER A 694 -39.91 -19.81 0.33
N LEU A 695 -39.39 -18.57 0.32
CA LEU A 695 -39.89 -17.49 1.18
C LEU A 695 -41.33 -17.09 0.82
N ALA A 696 -41.69 -17.07 -0.47
CA ALA A 696 -43.05 -16.81 -0.92
C ALA A 696 -44.02 -17.93 -0.50
N ILE A 697 -43.60 -19.20 -0.56
CA ILE A 697 -44.37 -20.35 -0.09
C ILE A 697 -44.52 -20.31 1.44
N SER A 698 -43.44 -20.04 2.17
CA SER A 698 -43.46 -19.93 3.64
C SER A 698 -44.35 -18.78 4.11
N ALA A 699 -44.32 -17.62 3.44
CA ALA A 699 -45.23 -16.50 3.72
C ALA A 699 -46.70 -16.82 3.43
N GLY A 700 -46.99 -17.74 2.49
CA GLY A 700 -48.33 -18.26 2.24
C GLY A 700 -48.83 -19.26 3.30
N THR A 701 -47.91 -19.95 4.00
CA THR A 701 -48.27 -20.97 5.00
C THR A 701 -48.37 -20.43 6.43
N VAL A 702 -47.68 -19.32 6.75
CA VAL A 702 -47.82 -18.66 8.05
C VAL A 702 -48.94 -17.64 7.95
N GLY A 703 -50.16 -18.08 8.27
CA GLY A 703 -51.33 -17.20 8.33
C GLY A 703 -51.09 -16.04 9.30
N LEU A 704 -50.83 -14.85 8.77
CA LEU A 704 -50.87 -13.61 9.55
C LEU A 704 -52.31 -13.39 10.02
N PRO A 705 -52.56 -13.31 11.35
CA PRO A 705 -53.90 -13.09 11.87
C PRO A 705 -54.31 -11.65 11.56
N GLY A 706 -55.18 -11.46 10.56
CA GLY A 706 -55.85 -10.17 10.32
C GLY A 706 -56.10 -9.76 8.86
N ALA A 707 -55.64 -10.49 7.85
CA ALA A 707 -55.86 -10.10 6.45
C ALA A 707 -57.07 -10.83 5.82
N GLY A 708 -58.11 -10.08 5.47
CA GLY A 708 -59.29 -10.59 4.75
C GLY A 708 -58.98 -11.05 3.31
N PRO A 709 -59.93 -11.76 2.66
CA PRO A 709 -59.69 -12.60 1.47
C PRO A 709 -59.47 -11.84 0.13
N HIS A 710 -59.04 -10.57 0.14
CA HIS A 710 -58.93 -9.74 -1.06
C HIS A 710 -57.50 -9.27 -1.45
N ASN A 711 -56.44 -9.74 -0.79
CA ASN A 711 -55.07 -9.24 -1.05
C ASN A 711 -54.17 -10.13 -1.95
N GLY A 712 -54.72 -11.13 -2.64
CA GLY A 712 -53.98 -11.94 -3.61
C GLY A 712 -53.22 -11.17 -4.71
N PRO A 713 -53.73 -10.04 -5.25
CA PRO A 713 -53.02 -9.29 -6.30
C PRO A 713 -51.74 -8.58 -5.80
N ALA A 714 -51.68 -8.20 -4.52
CA ALA A 714 -50.57 -7.40 -3.98
C ALA A 714 -49.28 -8.22 -3.81
N ALA A 715 -49.39 -9.48 -3.40
CA ALA A 715 -48.24 -10.38 -3.27
C ALA A 715 -47.62 -10.73 -4.64
N VAL A 716 -48.47 -10.91 -5.66
CA VAL A 716 -48.03 -11.15 -7.05
C VAL A 716 -47.37 -9.90 -7.63
N ALA A 717 -47.92 -8.71 -7.37
CA ALA A 717 -47.32 -7.45 -7.78
C ALA A 717 -45.95 -7.20 -7.11
N PHE A 718 -45.80 -7.55 -5.82
CA PHE A 718 -44.53 -7.41 -5.10
C PHE A 718 -43.46 -8.37 -5.63
N GLY A 719 -43.84 -9.62 -5.94
CA GLY A 719 -42.95 -10.58 -6.59
C GLY A 719 -42.50 -10.14 -7.98
N ALA A 720 -43.41 -9.58 -8.79
CA ALA A 720 -43.07 -9.02 -10.11
C ALA A 720 -42.12 -7.81 -9.99
N LEU A 721 -42.34 -6.93 -9.00
CA LEU A 721 -41.48 -5.77 -8.75
C LEU A 721 -40.05 -6.18 -8.37
N LEU A 722 -39.89 -7.20 -7.53
CA LEU A 722 -38.59 -7.76 -7.14
C LEU A 722 -37.81 -8.30 -8.35
N VAL A 723 -38.48 -9.00 -9.28
CA VAL A 723 -37.84 -9.50 -10.50
C VAL A 723 -37.45 -8.35 -11.44
N ILE A 724 -38.29 -7.32 -11.56
CA ILE A 724 -38.01 -6.14 -12.39
C ILE A 724 -36.81 -5.34 -11.85
N VAL A 725 -36.58 -5.31 -10.54
CA VAL A 725 -35.44 -4.61 -9.91
C VAL A 725 -34.16 -5.46 -9.90
N ALA A 726 -34.27 -6.78 -9.73
CA ALA A 726 -33.11 -7.67 -9.65
C ALA A 726 -32.35 -7.78 -10.98
N VAL A 727 -33.04 -7.79 -12.12
CA VAL A 727 -32.41 -7.97 -13.45
C VAL A 727 -31.51 -6.78 -13.85
N PRO A 728 -31.93 -5.51 -13.70
CA PRO A 728 -31.06 -4.35 -13.92
C PRO A 728 -29.90 -4.28 -12.94
N LEU A 729 -30.12 -4.60 -11.66
CA LEU A 729 -29.09 -4.56 -10.63
C LEU A 729 -27.99 -5.61 -10.90
N GLY A 730 -28.37 -6.81 -11.34
CA GLY A 730 -27.43 -7.83 -11.80
C GLY A 730 -26.60 -7.40 -13.00
N ARG A 731 -27.20 -6.71 -13.98
CA ARG A 731 -26.46 -6.12 -15.12
C ARG A 731 -25.51 -5.01 -14.67
N LEU A 732 -25.93 -4.16 -13.73
CA LEU A 732 -25.10 -3.08 -13.19
C LEU A 732 -23.86 -3.63 -12.46
N LEU A 733 -24.06 -4.67 -11.64
CA LEU A 733 -22.98 -5.36 -10.92
C LEU A 733 -22.02 -6.10 -11.86
N TYR A 734 -22.54 -6.70 -12.95
CA TYR A 734 -21.71 -7.31 -13.99
C TYR A 734 -20.82 -6.28 -14.69
N VAL A 735 -21.39 -5.13 -15.10
CA VAL A 735 -20.63 -4.05 -15.74
C VAL A 735 -19.62 -3.42 -14.77
N ALA A 736 -20.01 -3.20 -13.51
CA ALA A 736 -19.11 -2.69 -12.49
C ALA A 736 -17.90 -3.61 -12.27
N ARG A 737 -18.12 -4.93 -12.25
CA ARG A 737 -17.06 -5.93 -12.15
C ARG A 737 -16.16 -5.96 -13.38
N GLU A 738 -16.71 -5.92 -14.59
CA GLU A 738 -15.92 -5.92 -15.82
C GLU A 738 -15.06 -4.65 -15.95
N VAL A 739 -15.58 -3.50 -15.52
CA VAL A 739 -14.82 -2.23 -15.44
C VAL A 739 -13.73 -2.30 -14.37
N PHE A 740 -13.99 -2.97 -13.24
CA PHE A 740 -13.02 -3.16 -12.16
C PHE A 740 -11.87 -4.10 -12.59
N GLU A 741 -12.18 -5.22 -13.24
CA GLU A 741 -11.18 -6.19 -13.71
C GLU A 741 -10.34 -5.64 -14.89
N ARG A 742 -10.86 -4.69 -15.69
CA ARG A 742 -10.11 -4.07 -16.80
C ARG A 742 -9.23 -2.87 -16.40
N ARG A 743 -9.41 -2.28 -15.21
CA ARG A 743 -8.73 -1.03 -14.81
C ARG A 743 -7.70 -1.16 -13.69
N VAL A 744 -7.50 -2.35 -13.11
CA VAL A 744 -6.51 -2.56 -12.03
C VAL A 744 -5.21 -3.15 -12.62
N PRO A 745 -4.06 -2.46 -12.52
CA PRO A 745 -2.76 -3.03 -12.86
C PRO A 745 -2.41 -4.19 -11.91
N GLN A 746 -1.82 -5.28 -12.44
CA GLN A 746 -1.46 -6.51 -11.74
C GLN A 746 -0.56 -6.35 -10.49
N TYR A 747 0.02 -5.17 -10.23
CA TYR A 747 0.97 -4.93 -9.14
C TYR A 747 0.34 -4.64 -7.76
N LEU A 748 -0.99 -4.47 -7.67
CA LEU A 748 -1.66 -4.21 -6.38
C LEU A 748 -2.11 -5.48 -5.63
N CYS A 749 -1.86 -6.68 -6.18
CA CYS A 749 -2.37 -7.94 -5.61
C CYS A 749 -1.41 -8.65 -4.63
N GLU A 750 -0.16 -8.22 -4.50
CA GLU A 750 0.86 -8.98 -3.75
C GLU A 750 0.78 -8.82 -2.22
N GLU A 751 0.36 -7.67 -1.67
CA GLU A 751 0.23 -7.48 -0.22
C GLU A 751 -1.12 -7.94 0.37
N ALA A 752 -2.14 -8.20 -0.48
CA ALA A 752 -3.45 -8.69 -0.03
C ALA A 752 -3.52 -10.22 0.19
N ARG A 753 -2.45 -10.96 -0.14
CA ARG A 753 -2.37 -12.44 -0.02
C ARG A 753 -2.17 -12.95 1.42
N ASP A 754 -2.01 -12.07 2.41
CA ASP A 754 -1.87 -12.42 3.83
C ASP A 754 -3.21 -12.75 4.54
N ILE A 755 -4.34 -12.78 3.82
CA ILE A 755 -5.65 -13.23 4.36
C ILE A 755 -5.82 -14.71 4.01
N THR A 756 -5.91 -15.57 5.03
CA THR A 756 -6.09 -17.01 4.81
C THR A 756 -7.52 -17.33 4.39
N LEU A 757 -7.72 -18.42 3.65
CA LEU A 757 -9.06 -18.91 3.26
C LEU A 757 -9.97 -19.16 4.49
N LEU A 758 -9.38 -19.39 5.68
CA LEU A 758 -10.09 -19.50 6.96
C LEU A 758 -10.71 -18.18 7.43
N ASP A 759 -10.11 -17.04 7.10
CA ASP A 759 -10.66 -15.72 7.46
C ASP A 759 -11.93 -15.41 6.66
N ILE A 760 -11.97 -15.84 5.40
CA ILE A 760 -13.13 -15.69 4.50
C ILE A 760 -14.27 -16.63 4.89
N LEU A 761 -13.95 -17.86 5.34
CA LEU A 761 -14.96 -18.85 5.76
C LEU A 761 -15.53 -18.59 7.17
N SER A 762 -14.94 -17.69 7.96
CA SER A 762 -15.44 -17.30 9.29
C SER A 762 -16.53 -16.22 9.28
N MET A 763 -16.91 -15.70 8.11
CA MET A 763 -17.98 -14.71 7.97
C MET A 763 -19.34 -15.38 7.78
N THR A 764 -20.01 -15.74 8.88
CA THR A 764 -21.46 -15.99 8.86
C THR A 764 -22.22 -14.66 8.81
N PRO A 765 -23.27 -14.49 7.99
CA PRO A 765 -24.15 -13.34 8.07
C PRO A 765 -25.01 -13.44 9.35
N ARG A 766 -25.01 -12.39 10.17
CA ARG A 766 -26.02 -12.23 11.23
C ARG A 766 -27.28 -11.64 10.61
N HIS A 767 -28.40 -12.29 10.87
CA HIS A 767 -29.74 -11.74 10.76
C HIS A 767 -29.92 -10.65 11.84
N GLU A 768 -30.25 -9.44 11.40
CA GLU A 768 -31.21 -8.56 12.08
C GLU A 768 -32.41 -8.39 11.14
#